data_AF-W4I6M1-F1
#
_entry.id   AF-W4I6M1-F1
#
_cell.length_a   1.000
_cell.length_b   1.000
_cell.length_c   1.000
_cell.angle_alpha   90.00
_cell.angle_beta   90.00
_cell.angle_gamma   90.00
#
_symmetry.space_group_name_H-M   'P 1'
#
loop_
_entity.id
_entity.type
_entity.pdbx_description
1 polymer ?
#
loop_
_entity_poly.entity_id
_entity_poly.type
_entity_poly.pdbx_seq_one_letter_code
_entity_poly.pdbx_strand_id
1 'polypeptide(L)'
;MFYTLGDYRDIVVRGVADDTKDANNIVVNASDDKETMQKIQEKIKQILPTSGSSPSPSEKNSGTTPQEWWQKNGEHIWNGMICALTYKEDTSGEKNTDGTNKIEQNSDLKKALLDTDGNKPKKDKDHDYTYENVVLKDENSDTGARSGSSLNPETTKLKNFVERPPYFRYLEEWGESFCRERAKRLAQIKKDCYKNGGRCSGDGEECNDNLPEDPSNFPSFNCPSCATPCRKYKKWIERKKIEFEKQQKIYGEQKDKYEKESNCAERNDHGNRFCVTGGKCNTAASFLEKLASCKKDNKDNGKDKLDFNEPDETFKHTEYCDPCSQFSVNCKVTGNCDNNKGENCNGTTTITANHIGNGRNSAEELDMLVSDNSGKELYGLEACQHAGIFKGFRKDVWKCGNVCGYNVCKPENVSGKANGKNQIIIIRALFKRWLEYFLEDYNKIKKKLKACMKKGEGFTCIKDYDKNHKCVETWISTKRTEWKKIKDHYLEKKHEKGDRDMKSLVRNFLEEFEDRPEFKKAIKPCKGLTKFESFCGLNGDESSEKKGGKNSDIIDCMIKKLEEKATSCQEQHSGSEQCTTPPSNLEDDEEDLLLDEEENTVEAPKFCPEPEKEDVKEEDECKATGTPSKDEKTKGEEGAPAPPEPPAAEPERTEEAKPPESVEPAPGPPPSPPPPLPPLKTAL
;
A
#
# COMPACT_ATOMS: atom_id res chain seq x y z
N MET A 1 -5.59 -12.21 21.17
CA MET A 1 -6.00 -12.40 22.59
C MET A 1 -4.87 -12.16 23.56
N PHE A 2 -3.78 -12.96 23.54
CA PHE A 2 -2.62 -12.75 24.43
C PHE A 2 -2.02 -11.35 24.26
N TYR A 3 -1.73 -10.94 23.02
CA TYR A 3 -1.28 -9.58 22.67
C TYR A 3 -2.25 -8.51 23.19
N THR A 4 -3.53 -8.62 22.84
CA THR A 4 -4.61 -7.73 23.29
C THR A 4 -4.67 -7.56 24.81
N LEU A 5 -4.58 -8.64 25.59
CA LEU A 5 -4.58 -8.55 27.05
C LEU A 5 -3.32 -7.87 27.58
N GLY A 6 -2.17 -8.11 26.94
CA GLY A 6 -0.92 -7.40 27.21
C GLY A 6 -1.05 -5.90 26.96
N ASP A 7 -1.77 -5.51 25.91
CA ASP A 7 -1.96 -4.09 25.58
C ASP A 7 -2.94 -3.43 26.54
N TYR A 8 -4.02 -4.12 26.94
CA TYR A 8 -4.90 -3.66 28.02
C TYR A 8 -4.12 -3.46 29.32
N ARG A 9 -3.20 -4.40 29.64
CA ARG A 9 -2.31 -4.25 30.80
C ARG A 9 -1.48 -2.99 30.70
N ASP A 10 -0.83 -2.77 29.56
CA ASP A 10 0.08 -1.63 29.43
C ASP A 10 -0.66 -0.30 29.37
N ILE A 11 -1.86 -0.25 28.79
CA ILE A 11 -2.76 0.91 28.87
C ILE A 11 -3.01 1.30 30.33
N VAL A 12 -3.26 0.32 31.21
CA VAL A 12 -3.52 0.57 32.64
C VAL A 12 -2.23 0.85 33.40
N VAL A 13 -1.20 0.03 33.22
CA VAL A 13 -0.02 -0.02 34.09
C VAL A 13 1.09 0.93 33.65
N ARG A 14 1.31 1.08 32.34
CA ARG A 14 2.41 1.88 31.77
C ARG A 14 1.96 3.24 31.27
N GLY A 15 0.73 3.36 30.79
CA GLY A 15 0.20 4.62 30.28
C GLY A 15 0.06 5.72 31.35
N VAL A 16 0.01 5.33 32.63
CA VAL A 16 -0.21 6.21 33.80
C VAL A 16 1.12 6.58 34.49
N ALA A 17 2.23 5.92 34.17
CA ALA A 17 3.51 6.15 34.85
C ALA A 17 4.01 7.59 34.67
N ASP A 18 4.45 8.23 35.78
CA ASP A 18 5.04 9.57 35.82
C ASP A 18 6.45 9.57 35.21
N ASP A 19 6.54 9.32 33.91
CA ASP A 19 7.70 9.73 33.14
C ASP A 19 7.59 11.24 32.99
N THR A 20 8.40 11.98 33.74
CA THR A 20 8.48 13.47 33.80
C THR A 20 8.89 14.15 32.48
N LYS A 21 8.61 13.51 31.35
CA LYS A 21 8.66 14.02 29.99
C LYS A 21 7.52 13.34 29.21
N ASP A 22 6.40 14.03 29.02
CA ASP A 22 5.22 13.56 28.27
C ASP A 22 5.53 12.98 26.86
N ALA A 23 6.74 13.22 26.33
CA ALA A 23 7.21 12.73 25.04
C ALA A 23 7.49 11.21 24.93
N ASN A 24 7.57 10.45 26.03
CA ASN A 24 8.05 9.05 25.99
C ASN A 24 7.03 7.96 26.36
N ASN A 25 5.74 8.30 26.49
CA ASN A 25 4.71 7.30 26.80
C ASN A 25 4.44 6.40 25.58
N ILE A 26 4.92 5.15 25.62
CA ILE A 26 4.79 4.20 24.51
C ILE A 26 3.33 3.90 24.15
N VAL A 27 2.40 3.93 25.11
CA VAL A 27 0.97 3.66 24.86
C VAL A 27 0.34 4.78 24.04
N VAL A 28 0.64 6.03 24.40
CA VAL A 28 0.17 7.21 23.67
C VAL A 28 0.85 7.30 22.31
N ASN A 29 2.17 7.11 22.27
CA ASN A 29 2.96 7.26 21.05
C ASN A 29 2.64 6.20 20.00
N ALA A 30 2.21 5.00 20.41
CA ALA A 30 1.79 3.92 19.52
C ALA A 30 0.32 3.99 19.10
N SER A 31 -0.47 4.94 19.63
CA SER A 31 -1.87 5.12 19.25
C SER A 31 -1.97 5.99 17.99
N ASP A 32 -2.79 5.55 17.03
CA ASP A 32 -3.14 6.36 15.85
C ASP A 32 -3.89 7.64 16.26
N ASP A 33 -4.76 7.53 17.27
CA ASP A 33 -5.41 8.66 17.92
C ASP A 33 -4.73 8.95 19.26
N LYS A 34 -3.69 9.79 19.20
CA LYS A 34 -2.90 10.17 20.38
C LYS A 34 -3.73 11.01 21.36
N GLU A 35 -4.63 11.85 20.87
CA GLU A 35 -5.45 12.73 21.72
C GLU A 35 -6.47 11.94 22.54
N THR A 36 -7.18 11.02 21.90
CA THR A 36 -8.12 10.13 22.61
C THR A 36 -7.37 9.25 23.59
N MET A 37 -6.21 8.70 23.20
CA MET A 37 -5.41 7.92 24.12
C MET A 37 -4.92 8.74 25.32
N GLN A 38 -4.50 9.99 25.13
CA GLN A 38 -4.15 10.89 26.23
C GLN A 38 -5.33 11.11 27.19
N LYS A 39 -6.53 11.39 26.65
CA LYS A 39 -7.75 11.54 27.47
C LYS A 39 -8.06 10.27 28.27
N ILE A 40 -7.88 9.08 27.68
CA ILE A 40 -8.01 7.81 28.38
C ILE A 40 -6.99 7.72 29.53
N GLN A 41 -5.73 8.06 29.29
CA GLN A 41 -4.69 8.04 30.31
C GLN A 41 -4.96 9.00 31.47
N GLU A 42 -5.45 10.21 31.18
CA GLU A 42 -5.88 11.17 32.21
C GLU A 42 -7.03 10.63 33.07
N LYS A 43 -8.01 9.96 32.45
CA LYS A 43 -9.12 9.32 33.18
C LYS A 43 -8.65 8.17 34.06
N ILE A 44 -7.72 7.36 33.58
CA ILE A 44 -7.15 6.28 34.39
C ILE A 44 -6.38 6.88 35.59
N LYS A 45 -5.59 7.94 35.39
CA LYS A 45 -4.91 8.68 36.49
C LYS A 45 -5.89 9.22 37.55
N GLN A 46 -7.07 9.69 37.14
CA GLN A 46 -8.13 10.16 38.05
C GLN A 46 -8.72 9.02 38.90
N ILE A 47 -8.83 7.82 38.35
CA ILE A 47 -9.46 6.65 39.00
C ILE A 47 -8.44 5.86 39.84
N LEU A 48 -7.21 5.71 39.35
CA LEU A 48 -6.13 4.93 39.93
C LEU A 48 -4.95 5.87 40.25
N PRO A 49 -4.81 6.37 41.48
CA PRO A 49 -3.73 7.29 41.83
C PRO A 49 -2.37 6.59 41.78
N THR A 50 -1.36 7.25 41.20
CA THR A 50 0.04 6.83 41.19
C THR A 50 0.70 7.09 42.55
N SER A 51 1.62 6.22 42.98
CA SER A 51 2.34 6.39 44.25
C SER A 51 3.14 7.70 44.26
N GLY A 52 2.66 8.70 45.01
CA GLY A 52 3.37 9.96 45.25
C GLY A 52 2.49 11.23 45.23
N SER A 53 1.27 11.17 44.70
CA SER A 53 0.36 12.31 44.71
C SER A 53 -0.50 12.30 45.97
N SER A 54 -0.20 13.19 46.93
CA SER A 54 -1.04 13.39 48.12
C SER A 54 -2.47 13.80 47.70
N PRO A 55 -3.53 13.14 48.17
CA PRO A 55 -4.89 13.63 47.96
C PRO A 55 -5.15 14.86 48.81
N SER A 56 -5.84 15.85 48.23
CA SER A 56 -6.53 16.88 49.02
C SER A 56 -7.55 16.21 49.97
N PRO A 57 -7.80 16.73 51.18
CA PRO A 57 -8.47 16.00 52.24
C PRO A 57 -10.00 16.00 52.07
N SER A 58 -10.55 15.44 50.99
CA SER A 58 -11.99 15.25 50.84
C SER A 58 -12.39 14.17 49.82
N GLU A 59 -11.79 12.97 49.81
CA GLU A 59 -12.45 11.73 49.35
C GLU A 59 -11.52 10.52 49.55
N LYS A 60 -11.95 9.57 50.37
CA LYS A 60 -11.23 8.32 50.62
C LYS A 60 -11.48 7.36 49.45
N ASN A 61 -10.68 7.44 48.40
CA ASN A 61 -10.56 6.35 47.44
C ASN A 61 -9.29 5.56 47.76
N SER A 62 -9.47 4.26 48.00
CA SER A 62 -8.44 3.31 48.45
C SER A 62 -7.21 3.32 47.54
N GLY A 63 -6.05 3.69 48.09
CA GLY A 63 -4.76 3.77 47.39
C GLY A 63 -4.28 2.43 46.84
N THR A 64 -4.77 2.07 45.66
CA THR A 64 -4.30 0.92 44.88
C THR A 64 -3.61 1.48 43.64
N THR A 65 -2.32 1.19 43.50
CA THR A 65 -1.55 1.57 42.30
C THR A 65 -2.10 0.85 41.06
N PRO A 66 -1.87 1.36 39.83
CA PRO A 66 -2.27 0.66 38.61
C PRO A 66 -1.76 -0.79 38.52
N GLN A 67 -0.55 -1.05 39.04
CA GLN A 67 0.06 -2.37 39.13
C GLN A 67 -0.75 -3.32 40.04
N GLU A 68 -1.06 -2.87 41.26
CA GLU A 68 -1.85 -3.65 42.22
C GLU A 68 -3.29 -3.85 41.72
N TRP A 69 -3.85 -2.86 41.01
CA TRP A 69 -5.16 -2.98 40.40
C TRP A 69 -5.15 -4.06 39.32
N TRP A 70 -4.13 -4.07 38.44
CA TRP A 70 -4.01 -5.10 37.42
C TRP A 70 -3.85 -6.49 38.04
N GLN A 71 -3.04 -6.64 39.09
CA GLN A 71 -2.86 -7.92 39.78
C GLN A 71 -4.18 -8.50 40.32
N LYS A 72 -5.11 -7.64 40.77
CA LYS A 72 -6.44 -8.05 41.25
C LYS A 72 -7.44 -8.34 40.14
N ASN A 73 -7.33 -7.65 38.99
CA ASN A 73 -8.38 -7.63 37.97
C ASN A 73 -8.01 -8.31 36.65
N GLY A 74 -6.73 -8.57 36.38
CA GLY A 74 -6.27 -9.16 35.11
C GLY A 74 -6.90 -10.52 34.81
N GLU A 75 -7.09 -11.37 35.83
CA GLU A 75 -7.80 -12.64 35.70
C GLU A 75 -9.27 -12.43 35.29
N HIS A 76 -9.96 -11.47 35.91
CA HIS A 76 -11.36 -11.17 35.59
C HIS A 76 -11.52 -10.64 34.16
N ILE A 77 -10.59 -9.79 33.70
CA ILE A 77 -10.57 -9.30 32.31
C ILE A 77 -10.40 -10.47 31.35
N TRP A 78 -9.45 -11.38 31.62
CA TRP A 78 -9.27 -12.59 30.80
C TRP A 78 -10.51 -13.48 30.76
N ASN A 79 -11.15 -13.71 31.91
CA ASN A 79 -12.39 -14.49 31.99
C ASN A 79 -13.49 -13.84 31.14
N GLY A 80 -13.62 -12.51 31.19
CA GLY A 80 -14.53 -11.75 30.33
C GLY A 80 -14.22 -11.93 28.84
N MET A 81 -12.94 -11.88 28.45
CA MET A 81 -12.51 -12.10 27.06
C MET A 81 -12.85 -13.52 26.56
N ILE A 82 -12.66 -14.55 27.38
CA ILE A 82 -13.03 -15.93 27.03
C ILE A 82 -14.55 -16.08 26.96
N CYS A 83 -15.29 -15.46 27.88
CA CYS A 83 -16.74 -15.45 27.86
C CYS A 83 -17.28 -14.83 26.57
N ALA A 84 -16.69 -13.73 26.10
CA ALA A 84 -17.08 -13.05 24.87
C ALA A 84 -16.97 -13.95 23.63
N LEU A 85 -15.98 -14.86 23.55
CA LEU A 85 -15.84 -15.82 22.45
C LEU A 85 -17.02 -16.79 22.32
N THR A 86 -17.81 -16.95 23.38
CA THR A 86 -18.99 -17.81 23.36
C THR A 86 -20.19 -17.16 22.67
N TYR A 87 -20.10 -15.88 22.30
CA TYR A 87 -21.16 -15.14 21.64
C TYR A 87 -20.82 -14.87 20.18
N LYS A 88 -21.85 -14.80 19.34
CA LYS A 88 -21.76 -14.39 17.94
C LYS A 88 -22.75 -13.26 17.68
N GLU A 89 -22.31 -12.31 16.86
CA GLU A 89 -23.20 -11.32 16.26
C GLU A 89 -23.70 -11.84 14.91
N ASP A 90 -25.01 -11.82 14.69
CA ASP A 90 -25.58 -12.10 13.37
C ASP A 90 -25.28 -10.93 12.43
N THR A 91 -24.25 -11.10 11.59
CA THR A 91 -23.84 -10.11 10.59
C THR A 91 -24.46 -10.35 9.21
N SER A 92 -25.40 -11.31 9.09
CA SER A 92 -25.82 -11.89 7.80
C SER A 92 -27.27 -11.62 7.34
N GLY A 93 -28.00 -10.67 7.92
CA GLY A 93 -29.36 -10.35 7.47
C GLY A 93 -29.80 -8.94 7.87
N GLU A 94 -30.71 -8.36 7.09
CA GLU A 94 -31.26 -7.00 7.22
C GLU A 94 -31.37 -6.49 8.66
N LYS A 95 -30.97 -5.23 8.86
CA LYS A 95 -31.17 -4.51 10.12
C LYS A 95 -32.62 -4.69 10.58
N ASN A 96 -32.82 -5.20 11.79
CA ASN A 96 -34.08 -4.94 12.49
C ASN A 96 -34.24 -3.42 12.65
N THR A 97 -35.46 -2.92 12.45
CA THR A 97 -35.81 -1.49 12.49
C THR A 97 -35.51 -0.78 13.82
N ASP A 98 -35.08 -1.52 14.85
CA ASP A 98 -34.79 -1.03 16.20
C ASP A 98 -33.28 -0.87 16.52
N GLY A 99 -32.38 -1.09 15.56
CA GLY A 99 -30.95 -0.80 15.72
C GLY A 99 -30.17 -1.70 16.70
N THR A 100 -30.78 -2.78 17.22
CA THR A 100 -30.12 -3.74 18.10
C THR A 100 -29.71 -4.99 17.32
N ASN A 101 -28.39 -5.21 17.19
CA ASN A 101 -27.86 -6.47 16.68
C ASN A 101 -28.22 -7.59 17.67
N LYS A 102 -28.78 -8.71 17.19
CA LYS A 102 -29.07 -9.86 18.03
C LYS A 102 -27.76 -10.56 18.38
N ILE A 103 -27.40 -10.58 19.66
CA ILE A 103 -26.24 -11.31 20.18
C ILE A 103 -26.72 -12.68 20.66
N GLU A 104 -26.19 -13.75 20.08
CA GLU A 104 -26.55 -15.12 20.43
C GLU A 104 -25.37 -15.87 21.04
N GLN A 105 -25.61 -16.59 22.13
CA GLN A 105 -24.58 -17.43 22.76
C GLN A 105 -24.53 -18.81 22.07
N ASN A 106 -23.37 -19.17 21.56
CA ASN A 106 -23.09 -20.50 21.04
C ASN A 106 -22.88 -21.49 22.20
N SER A 107 -23.82 -22.42 22.37
CA SER A 107 -23.80 -23.42 23.44
C SER A 107 -22.59 -24.35 23.39
N ASP A 108 -22.07 -24.65 22.20
CA ASP A 108 -20.96 -25.58 22.03
C ASP A 108 -19.64 -24.93 22.42
N LEU A 109 -19.42 -23.69 22.00
CA LEU A 109 -18.27 -22.89 22.45
C LEU A 109 -18.32 -22.62 23.96
N LYS A 110 -19.51 -22.34 24.51
CA LYS A 110 -19.69 -22.19 25.95
C LYS A 110 -19.21 -23.43 26.72
N LYS A 111 -19.66 -24.62 26.31
CA LYS A 111 -19.24 -25.89 26.92
C LYS A 111 -17.76 -26.21 26.69
N ALA A 112 -17.20 -25.78 25.56
CA ALA A 112 -15.81 -26.01 25.22
C ALA A 112 -14.84 -25.11 26.00
N LEU A 113 -15.22 -23.85 26.24
CA LEU A 113 -14.33 -22.82 26.77
C LEU A 113 -14.55 -22.49 28.25
N LEU A 114 -15.75 -22.76 28.80
CA LEU A 114 -16.10 -22.45 30.18
C LEU A 114 -16.33 -23.73 31.00
N ASP A 115 -16.28 -23.59 32.32
CA ASP A 115 -16.64 -24.63 33.28
C ASP A 115 -18.14 -24.98 33.24
N THR A 116 -18.54 -26.00 34.01
CA THR A 116 -19.93 -26.48 34.07
C THR A 116 -20.92 -25.40 34.53
N ASP A 117 -20.45 -24.47 35.36
CA ASP A 117 -21.25 -23.35 35.88
C ASP A 117 -21.30 -22.18 34.87
N GLY A 118 -20.48 -22.21 33.82
CA GLY A 118 -20.42 -21.22 32.76
C GLY A 118 -19.83 -19.88 33.19
N ASN A 119 -19.07 -19.85 34.28
CA ASN A 119 -18.60 -18.60 34.91
C ASN A 119 -17.08 -18.42 34.86
N LYS A 120 -16.32 -19.50 34.63
CA LYS A 120 -14.85 -19.46 34.58
C LYS A 120 -14.31 -20.18 33.36
N PRO A 121 -13.12 -19.80 32.86
CA PRO A 121 -12.43 -20.56 31.82
C PRO A 121 -12.25 -22.02 32.23
N LYS A 122 -12.45 -22.92 31.28
CA LYS A 122 -12.41 -24.35 31.51
C LYS A 122 -11.03 -24.79 31.97
N LYS A 123 -11.03 -25.65 32.99
CA LYS A 123 -9.84 -26.33 33.51
C LYS A 123 -10.16 -27.80 33.75
N ASP A 124 -9.64 -28.65 32.88
CA ASP A 124 -9.72 -30.11 32.97
C ASP A 124 -8.34 -30.74 32.74
N LYS A 125 -8.29 -32.07 32.54
CA LYS A 125 -7.02 -32.78 32.37
C LYS A 125 -6.32 -32.42 31.05
N ASP A 126 -7.08 -32.01 30.04
CA ASP A 126 -6.60 -31.82 28.68
C ASP A 126 -6.49 -30.33 28.31
N HIS A 127 -7.23 -29.45 29.01
CA HIS A 127 -7.30 -28.01 28.75
C HIS A 127 -7.19 -27.21 30.04
N ASP A 128 -6.33 -26.18 30.05
CA ASP A 128 -6.29 -25.17 31.11
C ASP A 128 -6.31 -23.78 30.46
N TYR A 129 -7.50 -23.17 30.40
CA TYR A 129 -7.70 -21.82 29.85
C TYR A 129 -7.63 -20.73 30.92
N THR A 130 -7.19 -21.06 32.14
CA THR A 130 -7.11 -20.08 33.23
C THR A 130 -5.96 -19.09 33.01
N TYR A 131 -6.11 -17.86 33.53
CA TYR A 131 -5.16 -16.77 33.37
C TYR A 131 -3.71 -17.13 33.76
N GLU A 132 -3.55 -17.97 34.79
CA GLU A 132 -2.26 -18.36 35.35
C GLU A 132 -1.53 -19.43 34.53
N ASN A 133 -2.26 -20.23 33.74
CA ASN A 133 -1.72 -21.48 33.19
C ASN A 133 -1.88 -21.62 31.69
N VAL A 134 -2.80 -20.89 31.05
CA VAL A 134 -2.96 -20.95 29.61
C VAL A 134 -1.65 -20.51 28.93
N VAL A 135 -1.19 -21.30 27.97
CA VAL A 135 0.07 -21.09 27.28
C VAL A 135 -0.19 -20.72 25.83
N LEU A 136 0.63 -19.81 25.31
CA LEU A 136 0.69 -19.57 23.87
C LEU A 136 1.42 -20.76 23.23
N LYS A 137 0.71 -21.54 22.40
CA LYS A 137 1.27 -22.65 21.64
C LYS A 137 1.47 -22.20 20.19
N ASP A 138 2.63 -22.51 19.63
CA ASP A 138 2.88 -22.35 18.20
C ASP A 138 2.20 -23.51 17.44
N GLU A 139 1.30 -23.19 16.50
CA GLU A 139 0.46 -24.14 15.76
C GLU A 139 1.24 -25.20 14.95
N ASN A 140 2.56 -25.05 14.75
CA ASN A 140 3.40 -26.06 14.09
C ASN A 140 3.84 -27.21 15.01
N SER A 141 3.28 -27.32 16.21
CA SER A 141 3.60 -28.39 17.18
C SER A 141 2.95 -29.76 16.87
N ASP A 142 2.09 -29.87 15.86
CA ASP A 142 1.32 -31.10 15.58
C ASP A 142 2.00 -32.08 14.61
N THR A 143 3.25 -31.84 14.19
CA THR A 143 4.05 -32.94 13.62
C THR A 143 4.57 -33.82 14.74
N GLY A 144 4.01 -35.02 14.84
CA GLY A 144 4.16 -35.98 15.93
C GLY A 144 5.57 -36.15 16.51
N ALA A 145 5.57 -36.47 17.80
CA ALA A 145 6.70 -36.78 18.65
C ALA A 145 7.95 -37.28 17.90
N ARG A 146 8.94 -36.40 17.75
CA ARG A 146 10.34 -36.80 17.58
C ARG A 146 11.12 -36.38 18.82
N SER A 147 11.37 -37.38 19.64
CA SER A 147 12.33 -37.40 20.72
C SER A 147 13.69 -36.82 20.29
N GLY A 148 14.22 -35.88 21.07
CA GLY A 148 15.65 -35.55 21.09
C GLY A 148 16.09 -34.26 20.41
N SER A 149 15.61 -33.09 20.86
CA SER A 149 16.42 -31.87 20.85
C SER A 149 15.88 -30.84 21.85
N SER A 150 16.72 -30.49 22.84
CA SER A 150 16.37 -29.73 24.04
C SER A 150 16.34 -28.21 23.81
N LEU A 151 15.65 -27.70 22.78
CA LEU A 151 15.50 -26.24 22.56
C LEU A 151 14.16 -25.92 21.85
N ASN A 152 13.03 -26.14 22.52
CA ASN A 152 11.76 -25.47 22.15
C ASN A 152 11.78 -24.05 22.73
N PRO A 153 11.23 -23.02 22.04
CA PRO A 153 10.88 -21.78 22.74
C PRO A 153 9.90 -22.18 23.86
N GLU A 154 10.29 -21.92 25.11
CA GLU A 154 9.52 -22.31 26.28
C GLU A 154 8.09 -21.76 26.17
N THR A 155 7.11 -22.65 26.26
CA THR A 155 5.68 -22.30 26.28
C THR A 155 5.46 -21.22 27.34
N THR A 156 5.14 -20.00 26.92
CA THR A 156 4.98 -18.88 27.82
C THR A 156 3.54 -18.83 28.31
N LYS A 157 3.39 -18.85 29.63
CA LYS A 157 2.10 -18.66 30.31
C LYS A 157 1.59 -17.24 30.10
N LEU A 158 0.28 -17.07 29.97
CA LEU A 158 -0.36 -15.77 29.72
C LEU A 158 0.07 -14.70 30.73
N LYS A 159 0.05 -15.01 32.02
CA LYS A 159 0.51 -14.09 33.08
C LYS A 159 1.91 -13.53 32.83
N ASN A 160 2.84 -14.40 32.42
CA ASN A 160 4.21 -13.97 32.12
C ASN A 160 4.29 -13.24 30.78
N PHE A 161 3.44 -13.63 29.82
CA PHE A 161 3.38 -13.01 28.50
C PHE A 161 2.95 -11.54 28.58
N VAL A 162 1.88 -11.23 29.33
CA VAL A 162 1.37 -9.86 29.44
C VAL A 162 2.34 -8.91 30.16
N GLU A 163 3.25 -9.46 30.96
CA GLU A 163 4.30 -8.67 31.65
C GLU A 163 5.50 -8.34 30.77
N ARG A 164 5.65 -9.01 29.60
CA ARG A 164 6.73 -8.70 28.64
C ARG A 164 6.62 -7.23 28.21
N PRO A 165 7.74 -6.52 28.02
CA PRO A 165 7.68 -5.14 27.55
C PRO A 165 6.95 -5.04 26.20
N PRO A 166 6.13 -3.99 25.99
CA PRO A 166 5.29 -3.88 24.79
C PRO A 166 6.09 -3.95 23.49
N TYR A 167 7.26 -3.29 23.43
CA TYR A 167 8.15 -3.36 22.27
C TYR A 167 8.43 -4.81 21.81
N PHE A 168 8.76 -5.70 22.73
CA PHE A 168 9.08 -7.08 22.36
C PHE A 168 7.84 -7.90 22.00
N ARG A 169 6.68 -7.61 22.60
CA ARG A 169 5.41 -8.22 22.16
C ARG A 169 5.07 -7.79 20.74
N TYR A 170 5.21 -6.50 20.42
CA TYR A 170 4.96 -5.97 19.09
C TYR A 170 5.95 -6.53 18.06
N LEU A 171 7.23 -6.68 18.43
CA LEU A 171 8.22 -7.30 17.55
C LEU A 171 7.92 -8.79 17.29
N GLU A 172 7.49 -9.52 18.31
CA GLU A 172 7.04 -10.92 18.19
C GLU A 172 5.82 -11.03 17.27
N GLU A 173 4.78 -10.22 17.50
CA GLU A 173 3.57 -10.18 16.68
C GLU A 173 3.84 -9.80 15.23
N TRP A 174 4.67 -8.76 15.03
CA TRP A 174 5.13 -8.32 13.72
C TRP A 174 5.86 -9.44 12.98
N GLY A 175 6.78 -10.12 13.68
CA GLY A 175 7.57 -11.22 13.13
C GLY A 175 6.71 -12.40 12.70
N GLU A 176 5.79 -12.83 13.56
CA GLU A 176 4.88 -13.94 13.25
C GLU A 176 3.97 -13.62 12.07
N SER A 177 3.39 -12.43 12.07
CA SER A 177 2.50 -11.97 11.01
C SER A 177 3.26 -11.85 9.69
N PHE A 178 4.45 -11.26 9.71
CA PHE A 178 5.33 -11.12 8.54
C PHE A 178 5.68 -12.48 7.95
N CYS A 179 6.17 -13.43 8.74
CA CYS A 179 6.63 -14.72 8.23
C CYS A 179 5.48 -15.56 7.64
N ARG A 180 4.32 -15.58 8.29
CA ARG A 180 3.12 -16.27 7.76
C ARG A 180 2.61 -15.63 6.47
N GLU A 181 2.50 -14.30 6.45
CA GLU A 181 1.99 -13.58 5.28
C GLU A 181 2.97 -13.64 4.10
N ARG A 182 4.28 -13.56 4.35
CA ARG A 182 5.32 -13.76 3.32
C ARG A 182 5.18 -15.13 2.68
N ALA A 183 5.06 -16.19 3.48
CA ALA A 183 4.91 -17.56 2.96
C ALA A 183 3.66 -17.70 2.08
N LYS A 184 2.52 -17.15 2.53
CA LYS A 184 1.27 -17.13 1.77
C LYS A 184 1.41 -16.38 0.44
N ARG A 185 2.00 -15.18 0.44
CA ARG A 185 2.21 -14.36 -0.77
C ARG A 185 3.15 -15.04 -1.76
N LEU A 186 4.26 -15.61 -1.30
CA LEU A 186 5.21 -16.34 -2.15
C LEU A 186 4.55 -17.58 -2.78
N ALA A 187 3.75 -18.33 -2.02
CA ALA A 187 3.01 -19.48 -2.55
C ALA A 187 2.01 -19.06 -3.65
N GLN A 188 1.31 -17.93 -3.45
CA GLN A 188 0.40 -17.38 -4.45
C GLN A 188 1.13 -16.91 -5.71
N ILE A 189 2.23 -16.16 -5.57
CA ILE A 189 3.06 -15.71 -6.70
C ILE A 189 3.58 -16.90 -7.51
N LYS A 190 4.10 -17.92 -6.83
CA LYS A 190 4.59 -19.13 -7.49
C LYS A 190 3.51 -19.80 -8.35
N LYS A 191 2.27 -19.85 -7.85
CA LYS A 191 1.12 -20.39 -8.58
C LYS A 191 0.73 -19.52 -9.79
N ASP A 192 0.71 -18.20 -9.61
CA ASP A 192 0.23 -17.27 -10.64
C ASP A 192 1.26 -17.01 -11.75
N CYS A 193 2.55 -17.16 -11.45
CA CYS A 193 3.67 -16.94 -12.37
C CYS A 193 4.17 -18.21 -13.08
N TYR A 194 3.65 -19.39 -12.73
CA TYR A 194 3.96 -20.67 -13.39
C TYR A 194 2.66 -21.37 -13.77
N LYS A 195 2.14 -21.09 -14.97
CA LYS A 195 0.86 -21.63 -15.46
C LYS A 195 1.10 -22.54 -16.66
N ASN A 196 0.48 -23.72 -16.69
CA ASN A 196 0.50 -24.66 -17.82
C ASN A 196 1.91 -25.02 -18.35
N GLY A 197 2.94 -24.97 -17.51
CA GLY A 197 4.34 -25.21 -17.91
C GLY A 197 5.07 -23.98 -18.49
N GLY A 198 4.38 -22.85 -18.66
CA GLY A 198 4.94 -21.56 -19.04
C GLY A 198 5.34 -20.71 -17.82
N ARG A 199 6.51 -20.04 -17.93
CA ARG A 199 6.97 -19.05 -16.96
C ARG A 199 6.47 -17.67 -17.39
N CYS A 200 5.96 -16.91 -16.43
CA CYS A 200 5.64 -15.50 -16.61
C CYS A 200 6.68 -14.59 -15.94
N SER A 201 6.83 -13.37 -16.45
CA SER A 201 7.57 -12.30 -15.76
C SER A 201 6.65 -11.51 -14.83
N GLY A 202 7.23 -10.83 -13.84
CA GLY A 202 6.51 -9.87 -12.99
C GLY A 202 5.99 -8.65 -13.75
N ASP A 203 6.40 -8.45 -15.00
CA ASP A 203 5.84 -7.43 -15.90
C ASP A 203 4.56 -7.92 -16.60
N GLY A 204 4.27 -9.21 -16.52
CA GLY A 204 3.10 -9.86 -17.11
C GLY A 204 3.35 -10.47 -18.49
N GLU A 205 4.61 -10.62 -18.87
CA GLU A 205 4.99 -11.27 -20.12
C GLU A 205 4.99 -12.79 -19.93
N GLU A 206 4.42 -13.52 -20.88
CA GLU A 206 4.61 -14.98 -20.95
C GLU A 206 5.88 -15.30 -21.74
N CYS A 207 6.89 -15.90 -21.08
CA CYS A 207 8.22 -16.05 -21.70
C CYS A 207 8.23 -16.91 -22.96
N ASN A 208 7.19 -17.73 -23.22
CA ASN A 208 7.11 -18.55 -24.41
C ASN A 208 6.23 -17.95 -25.52
N ASP A 209 5.21 -17.17 -25.17
CA ASP A 209 4.13 -16.83 -26.12
C ASP A 209 3.86 -15.31 -26.22
N ASN A 210 4.64 -14.46 -25.55
CA ASN A 210 4.42 -13.00 -25.61
C ASN A 210 5.00 -12.33 -26.86
N LEU A 211 5.70 -13.06 -27.74
CA LEU A 211 6.13 -12.58 -29.05
C LEU A 211 5.24 -13.24 -30.12
N PRO A 212 4.28 -12.50 -30.72
CA PRO A 212 3.32 -13.06 -31.66
C PRO A 212 4.01 -13.41 -32.98
N GLU A 213 3.44 -14.34 -33.75
CA GLU A 213 4.05 -14.79 -35.02
C GLU A 213 4.28 -13.67 -36.04
N ASP A 214 3.45 -12.63 -36.01
CA ASP A 214 3.64 -11.42 -36.79
C ASP A 214 4.25 -10.32 -35.89
N PRO A 215 5.51 -9.92 -36.10
CA PRO A 215 6.18 -8.88 -35.32
C PRO A 215 5.55 -7.48 -35.50
N SER A 216 4.63 -7.32 -36.45
CA SER A 216 3.83 -6.12 -36.61
C SER A 216 2.68 -6.01 -35.60
N ASN A 217 2.26 -7.14 -35.04
CA ASN A 217 1.28 -7.16 -33.96
C ASN A 217 1.95 -6.75 -32.66
N PHE A 218 1.32 -5.83 -31.95
CA PHE A 218 1.83 -5.33 -30.70
C PHE A 218 1.21 -6.14 -29.54
N PRO A 219 1.92 -7.13 -28.97
CA PRO A 219 1.31 -8.10 -28.07
C PRO A 219 0.85 -7.42 -26.79
N SER A 220 -0.36 -7.73 -26.34
CA SER A 220 -0.77 -7.50 -24.96
C SER A 220 0.12 -8.31 -24.01
N PHE A 221 0.08 -7.98 -22.72
CA PHE A 221 0.66 -8.86 -21.70
C PHE A 221 -0.18 -10.13 -21.59
N ASN A 222 0.40 -11.28 -21.92
CA ASN A 222 -0.32 -12.56 -21.94
C ASN A 222 -0.44 -13.20 -20.54
N CYS A 223 0.26 -12.66 -19.54
CA CYS A 223 0.23 -13.14 -18.16
C CYS A 223 0.02 -12.04 -17.11
N PRO A 224 -1.07 -11.24 -17.20
CA PRO A 224 -1.35 -10.18 -16.22
C PRO A 224 -1.61 -10.75 -14.80
N SER A 225 -1.95 -12.04 -14.69
CA SER A 225 -2.13 -12.75 -13.42
C SER A 225 -0.84 -12.81 -12.58
N CYS A 226 0.34 -12.82 -13.19
CA CYS A 226 1.61 -12.77 -12.47
C CYS A 226 1.99 -11.33 -12.08
N ALA A 227 1.70 -10.35 -12.96
CA ALA A 227 2.12 -8.96 -12.75
C ALA A 227 1.54 -8.33 -11.48
N THR A 228 0.24 -8.53 -11.24
CA THR A 228 -0.46 -7.95 -10.09
C THR A 228 0.10 -8.42 -8.74
N PRO A 229 0.17 -9.73 -8.44
CA PRO A 229 0.73 -10.20 -7.17
C PRO A 229 2.22 -9.86 -7.02
N CYS A 230 3.02 -9.87 -8.11
CA CYS A 230 4.41 -9.44 -8.07
C CYS A 230 4.55 -7.96 -7.65
N ARG A 231 3.76 -7.07 -8.25
CA ARG A 231 3.74 -5.64 -7.88
C ARG A 231 3.35 -5.44 -6.41
N LYS A 232 2.23 -6.04 -5.98
CA LYS A 232 1.75 -5.96 -4.59
C LYS A 232 2.79 -6.48 -3.60
N TYR A 233 3.43 -7.61 -3.92
CA TYR A 233 4.47 -8.16 -3.07
C TYR A 233 5.72 -7.27 -3.00
N LYS A 234 6.14 -6.66 -4.13
CA LYS A 234 7.25 -5.72 -4.15
C LYS A 234 7.01 -4.52 -3.21
N LYS A 235 5.81 -3.93 -3.26
CA LYS A 235 5.44 -2.82 -2.35
C LYS A 235 5.38 -3.26 -0.90
N TRP A 236 4.73 -4.40 -0.66
CA TRP A 236 4.60 -4.98 0.68
C TRP A 236 5.97 -5.30 1.30
N ILE A 237 6.85 -5.98 0.58
CA ILE A 237 8.16 -6.39 1.12
C ILE A 237 9.09 -5.20 1.38
N GLU A 238 9.04 -4.16 0.53
CA GLU A 238 9.78 -2.90 0.74
C GLU A 238 9.31 -2.19 2.01
N ARG A 239 7.98 -2.12 2.23
CA ARG A 239 7.43 -1.57 3.47
C ARG A 239 7.89 -2.37 4.70
N LYS A 240 7.83 -3.70 4.63
CA LYS A 240 8.30 -4.58 5.71
C LYS A 240 9.80 -4.43 5.98
N LYS A 241 10.62 -4.13 4.96
CA LYS A 241 12.02 -3.76 5.16
C LYS A 241 12.16 -2.51 6.02
N ILE A 242 11.42 -1.45 5.68
CA ILE A 242 11.45 -0.17 6.42
C ILE A 242 10.97 -0.37 7.86
N GLU A 243 9.87 -1.08 8.07
CA GLU A 243 9.36 -1.43 9.40
C GLU A 243 10.43 -2.18 10.21
N PHE A 244 11.08 -3.19 9.63
CA PHE A 244 12.14 -3.95 10.29
C PHE A 244 13.36 -3.10 10.62
N GLU A 245 13.83 -2.24 9.71
CA GLU A 245 14.96 -1.33 9.96
C GLU A 245 14.66 -0.38 11.13
N LYS A 246 13.44 0.17 11.19
CA LYS A 246 12.97 1.00 12.33
C LYS A 246 13.00 0.19 13.63
N GLN A 247 12.44 -1.02 13.64
CA GLN A 247 12.43 -1.92 14.80
C GLN A 247 13.85 -2.30 15.26
N GLN A 248 14.73 -2.64 14.31
CA GLN A 248 16.11 -3.04 14.56
C GLN A 248 16.92 -1.90 15.19
N LYS A 249 16.74 -0.66 14.72
CA LYS A 249 17.46 0.52 15.21
C LYS A 249 17.23 0.76 16.70
N ILE A 250 16.01 0.55 17.19
CA ILE A 250 15.64 0.81 18.60
C ILE A 250 15.81 -0.42 19.51
N TYR A 251 16.07 -1.60 18.96
CA TYR A 251 16.15 -2.86 19.71
C TYR A 251 17.15 -2.81 20.88
N GLY A 252 18.34 -2.26 20.63
CA GLY A 252 19.40 -2.16 21.64
C GLY A 252 18.98 -1.32 22.85
N GLU A 253 18.40 -0.16 22.59
CA GLU A 253 17.91 0.74 23.64
C GLU A 253 16.78 0.10 24.47
N GLN A 254 15.86 -0.60 23.81
CA GLN A 254 14.76 -1.31 24.49
C GLN A 254 15.26 -2.49 25.32
N LYS A 255 16.26 -3.21 24.82
CA LYS A 255 16.94 -4.27 25.57
C LYS A 255 17.61 -3.72 26.82
N ASP A 256 18.42 -2.67 26.69
CA ASP A 256 19.13 -2.06 27.82
C ASP A 256 18.16 -1.51 28.88
N LYS A 257 17.05 -0.89 28.43
CA LYS A 257 15.97 -0.42 29.32
C LYS A 257 15.37 -1.58 30.11
N TYR A 258 15.03 -2.67 29.44
CA TYR A 258 14.46 -3.85 30.08
C TYR A 258 15.44 -4.51 31.08
N GLU A 259 16.72 -4.63 30.75
CA GLU A 259 17.73 -5.19 31.66
C GLU A 259 17.93 -4.35 32.92
N LYS A 260 17.81 -3.02 32.82
CA LYS A 260 17.87 -2.09 33.97
C LYS A 260 16.60 -2.16 34.83
N GLU A 261 15.43 -2.16 34.21
CA GLU A 261 14.13 -2.16 34.92
C GLU A 261 13.83 -3.51 35.59
N SER A 262 14.33 -4.61 35.04
CA SER A 262 14.02 -5.95 35.53
C SER A 262 14.75 -6.38 36.81
N ASN A 263 15.60 -5.52 37.40
CA ASN A 263 16.35 -5.81 38.63
C ASN A 263 16.97 -7.23 38.58
N CYS A 264 18.07 -7.39 37.86
CA CYS A 264 18.81 -8.66 37.76
C CYS A 264 19.42 -9.18 39.10
N ALA A 265 18.92 -8.71 40.26
CA ALA A 265 19.44 -8.98 41.59
C ALA A 265 18.68 -10.03 42.41
N GLU A 266 17.56 -10.59 41.93
CA GLU A 266 17.00 -11.81 42.52
C GLU A 266 16.74 -12.85 41.43
N ARG A 267 17.70 -13.78 41.28
CA ARG A 267 17.50 -15.05 40.61
C ARG A 267 16.45 -15.82 41.40
N ASN A 268 15.19 -15.68 41.05
CA ASN A 268 14.16 -16.59 41.52
C ASN A 268 14.25 -17.86 40.67
N ASP A 269 14.32 -19.02 41.35
CA ASP A 269 14.50 -20.39 40.86
C ASP A 269 13.34 -20.92 39.97
N HIS A 270 12.69 -20.05 39.20
CA HIS A 270 11.55 -20.37 38.34
C HIS A 270 11.83 -20.10 36.87
N GLY A 271 12.83 -20.80 36.34
CA GLY A 271 12.79 -21.45 35.02
C GLY A 271 12.87 -20.59 33.76
N ASN A 272 11.98 -19.62 33.53
CA ASN A 272 11.76 -19.11 32.18
C ASN A 272 12.21 -17.66 32.03
N ARG A 273 13.47 -17.50 31.66
CA ARG A 273 14.07 -16.21 31.36
C ARG A 273 13.62 -15.80 29.95
N PHE A 274 12.91 -14.67 29.84
CA PHE A 274 12.60 -14.04 28.55
C PHE A 274 13.89 -14.00 27.70
N CYS A 275 13.80 -14.38 26.43
CA CYS A 275 14.98 -14.74 25.63
C CYS A 275 16.05 -13.63 25.53
N VAL A 276 15.66 -12.38 25.79
CA VAL A 276 16.52 -11.20 25.88
C VAL A 276 17.40 -11.20 27.14
N THR A 277 16.87 -11.54 28.32
CA THR A 277 17.63 -11.54 29.59
C THR A 277 18.67 -12.66 29.66
N GLY A 278 18.61 -13.65 28.76
CA GLY A 278 19.54 -14.79 28.71
C GLY A 278 20.76 -14.60 27.81
N GLY A 279 20.94 -13.42 27.21
CA GLY A 279 21.98 -13.17 26.21
C GLY A 279 21.77 -13.95 24.89
N LYS A 280 20.63 -14.63 24.74
CA LYS A 280 20.33 -15.47 23.58
C LYS A 280 19.67 -14.68 22.44
N CYS A 281 19.09 -13.51 22.69
CA CYS A 281 18.47 -12.61 21.69
C CYS A 281 19.10 -11.21 21.77
N ASN A 282 20.35 -11.08 21.29
CA ASN A 282 21.08 -9.81 21.38
C ASN A 282 20.70 -8.80 20.29
N THR A 283 20.08 -9.27 19.21
CA THR A 283 19.64 -8.45 18.08
C THR A 283 18.18 -8.76 17.74
N ALA A 284 17.49 -7.81 17.10
CA ALA A 284 16.15 -8.03 16.54
C ALA A 284 16.12 -9.25 15.61
N ALA A 285 17.15 -9.43 14.78
CA ALA A 285 17.27 -10.59 13.91
C ALA A 285 17.29 -11.91 14.71
N SER A 286 18.18 -12.03 15.70
CA SER A 286 18.29 -13.24 16.54
C SER A 286 17.04 -13.51 17.39
N PHE A 287 16.24 -12.47 17.67
CA PHE A 287 14.95 -12.58 18.32
C PHE A 287 13.93 -13.22 17.38
N LEU A 288 13.78 -12.67 16.18
CA LEU A 288 12.81 -13.12 15.17
C LEU A 288 13.11 -14.52 14.62
N GLU A 289 14.38 -14.90 14.48
CA GLU A 289 14.78 -16.23 14.01
C GLU A 289 14.30 -17.38 14.92
N LYS A 290 13.94 -17.10 16.17
CA LYS A 290 13.44 -18.10 17.10
C LYS A 290 11.95 -18.37 16.98
N LEU A 291 11.21 -17.47 16.33
CA LEU A 291 9.78 -17.61 16.13
C LEU A 291 9.53 -18.83 15.25
N ALA A 292 8.62 -19.72 15.67
CA ALA A 292 8.36 -20.96 14.93
C ALA A 292 7.85 -20.70 13.50
N SER A 293 7.07 -19.64 13.32
CA SER A 293 6.57 -19.15 12.03
C SER A 293 7.67 -18.69 11.09
N CYS A 294 8.82 -18.25 11.61
CA CYS A 294 9.97 -17.76 10.86
C CYS A 294 11.07 -18.82 10.69
N LYS A 295 10.84 -20.06 11.13
CA LYS A 295 11.83 -21.13 10.98
C LYS A 295 12.02 -21.46 9.50
N LYS A 296 13.30 -21.64 9.14
CA LYS A 296 13.73 -22.04 7.80
C LYS A 296 13.20 -23.45 7.50
N ASP A 297 12.15 -23.57 6.70
CA ASP A 297 11.85 -24.85 6.06
C ASP A 297 12.95 -25.11 5.02
N ASN A 298 13.78 -26.12 5.28
CA ASN A 298 14.85 -26.61 4.37
C ASN A 298 14.31 -27.15 3.02
N LYS A 299 13.12 -26.74 2.57
CA LYS A 299 12.42 -27.28 1.39
C LYS A 299 12.34 -26.34 0.19
N ASP A 300 12.66 -25.06 0.32
CA ASP A 300 12.77 -24.17 -0.84
C ASP A 300 14.23 -23.97 -1.24
N ASN A 301 14.49 -24.20 -2.52
CA ASN A 301 15.80 -24.37 -3.16
C ASN A 301 16.68 -23.10 -3.19
N GLY A 302 16.90 -22.43 -2.06
CA GLY A 302 17.81 -21.29 -1.92
C GLY A 302 17.33 -19.96 -2.52
N LYS A 303 16.18 -19.92 -3.20
CA LYS A 303 15.71 -18.74 -3.97
C LYS A 303 15.10 -17.63 -3.11
N ASP A 304 14.31 -17.99 -2.08
CA ASP A 304 13.60 -17.04 -1.22
C ASP A 304 14.09 -17.10 0.24
N LYS A 305 15.41 -16.98 0.44
CA LYS A 305 16.07 -17.03 1.75
C LYS A 305 15.39 -16.11 2.77
N LEU A 306 15.09 -16.64 3.95
CA LEU A 306 14.59 -15.89 5.11
C LEU A 306 15.67 -15.91 6.18
N ASP A 307 16.34 -14.78 6.33
CA ASP A 307 17.45 -14.58 7.26
C ASP A 307 17.53 -13.11 7.69
N PHE A 308 17.02 -12.80 8.88
CA PHE A 308 16.99 -11.41 9.36
C PHE A 308 18.39 -10.84 9.65
N ASN A 309 19.44 -11.67 9.68
CA ASN A 309 20.84 -11.19 9.73
C ASN A 309 21.34 -10.75 8.35
N GLU A 310 20.63 -11.10 7.27
CA GLU A 310 20.84 -10.64 5.90
C GLU A 310 19.57 -9.92 5.39
N PRO A 311 19.26 -8.70 5.87
CA PRO A 311 18.02 -7.99 5.52
C PRO A 311 17.86 -7.80 4.00
N ASP A 312 18.95 -7.51 3.29
CA ASP A 312 18.93 -7.32 1.84
C ASP A 312 18.54 -8.59 1.07
N GLU A 313 18.75 -9.77 1.63
CA GLU A 313 18.31 -11.04 1.03
C GLU A 313 16.93 -11.48 1.52
N THR A 314 16.52 -11.09 2.74
CA THR A 314 15.18 -11.39 3.28
C THR A 314 14.10 -10.58 2.61
N PHE A 315 14.35 -9.27 2.46
CA PHE A 315 13.39 -8.30 1.95
C PHE A 315 13.56 -8.00 0.46
N LYS A 316 14.31 -8.83 -0.27
CA LYS A 316 14.37 -8.73 -1.73
C LYS A 316 13.06 -9.16 -2.38
N HIS A 317 12.88 -8.69 -3.60
CA HIS A 317 11.86 -9.21 -4.48
C HIS A 317 12.14 -10.68 -4.85
N THR A 318 11.09 -11.45 -5.13
CA THR A 318 11.23 -12.89 -5.42
C THR A 318 11.64 -13.15 -6.87
N GLU A 319 12.51 -14.16 -7.07
CA GLU A 319 12.99 -14.58 -8.40
C GLU A 319 11.87 -15.08 -9.33
N TYR A 320 10.72 -15.46 -8.77
CA TYR A 320 9.54 -15.87 -9.55
C TYR A 320 8.96 -14.72 -10.38
N CYS A 321 9.22 -13.49 -9.97
CA CYS A 321 8.76 -12.28 -10.64
C CYS A 321 9.84 -11.63 -11.52
N ASP A 322 11.04 -12.20 -11.57
CA ASP A 322 12.11 -11.69 -12.42
C ASP A 322 11.70 -11.71 -13.91
N PRO A 323 12.22 -10.76 -14.71
CA PRO A 323 12.10 -10.77 -16.16
C PRO A 323 12.40 -12.12 -16.80
N CYS A 324 11.87 -12.33 -18.00
CA CYS A 324 12.17 -13.50 -18.79
C CYS A 324 13.68 -13.56 -19.12
N SER A 325 14.28 -14.76 -19.06
CA SER A 325 15.67 -14.95 -19.51
C SER A 325 15.78 -15.08 -21.03
N GLN A 326 14.67 -15.40 -21.68
CA GLN A 326 14.56 -15.53 -23.12
C GLN A 326 13.08 -15.46 -23.52
N PHE A 327 12.83 -15.15 -24.79
CA PHE A 327 11.52 -15.28 -25.42
C PHE A 327 11.58 -16.34 -26.52
N SER A 328 10.53 -17.15 -26.66
CA SER A 328 10.41 -18.05 -27.81
C SER A 328 9.89 -17.28 -29.04
N VAL A 329 10.40 -17.62 -30.21
CA VAL A 329 10.00 -17.06 -31.52
C VAL A 329 9.96 -18.17 -32.56
N ASN A 330 9.21 -17.98 -33.65
CA ASN A 330 9.14 -18.96 -34.74
C ASN A 330 9.66 -18.40 -36.08
N CYS A 331 10.96 -18.11 -36.15
CA CYS A 331 11.59 -17.61 -37.38
C CYS A 331 11.94 -18.72 -38.39
N LYS A 332 11.46 -19.95 -38.18
CA LYS A 332 11.56 -21.06 -39.16
C LYS A 332 10.53 -20.91 -40.29
N VAL A 333 9.42 -20.25 -40.01
CA VAL A 333 8.36 -20.01 -40.99
C VAL A 333 8.70 -18.75 -41.79
N THR A 334 8.71 -18.87 -43.11
CA THR A 334 9.01 -17.76 -44.02
C THR A 334 7.94 -16.66 -43.86
N GLY A 335 8.37 -15.46 -43.49
CA GLY A 335 7.50 -14.29 -43.29
C GLY A 335 7.20 -13.93 -41.83
N ASN A 336 7.51 -14.80 -40.86
CA ASN A 336 7.24 -14.55 -39.43
C ASN A 336 8.30 -13.70 -38.72
N CYS A 337 9.45 -13.47 -39.35
CA CYS A 337 10.52 -12.65 -38.80
C CYS A 337 11.11 -11.73 -39.86
N ASP A 338 11.43 -10.50 -39.46
CA ASP A 338 12.10 -9.54 -40.34
C ASP A 338 13.60 -9.84 -40.37
N ASN A 339 14.04 -10.45 -41.48
CA ASN A 339 15.45 -10.78 -41.72
C ASN A 339 16.29 -9.57 -42.16
N ASN A 340 15.68 -8.42 -42.46
CA ASN A 340 16.40 -7.21 -42.88
C ASN A 340 16.89 -6.38 -41.69
N LYS A 341 16.28 -6.54 -40.51
CA LYS A 341 16.58 -5.79 -39.27
C LYS A 341 17.25 -6.66 -38.18
N GLY A 342 17.91 -7.75 -38.56
CA GLY A 342 18.52 -8.76 -37.69
C GLY A 342 19.72 -9.43 -38.34
N GLU A 343 20.77 -9.83 -37.59
CA GLU A 343 21.63 -10.93 -38.09
C GLU A 343 20.78 -12.17 -38.32
N ASN A 344 20.93 -12.81 -39.49
CA ASN A 344 20.33 -14.08 -39.92
C ASN A 344 19.34 -14.71 -38.91
N CYS A 345 18.16 -14.11 -38.77
CA CYS A 345 17.08 -14.64 -37.93
C CYS A 345 16.52 -15.96 -38.47
N ASN A 346 16.98 -16.38 -39.65
CA ASN A 346 16.60 -17.60 -40.32
C ASN A 346 16.87 -18.83 -39.43
N GLY A 347 15.80 -19.46 -38.97
CA GLY A 347 15.85 -20.66 -38.11
C GLY A 347 15.97 -20.40 -36.61
N THR A 348 16.03 -19.13 -36.17
CA THR A 348 16.06 -18.76 -34.74
C THR A 348 14.74 -19.13 -34.06
N THR A 349 14.83 -19.78 -32.91
CA THR A 349 13.68 -20.18 -32.08
C THR A 349 13.58 -19.41 -30.77
N THR A 350 14.60 -18.64 -30.41
CA THR A 350 14.67 -17.92 -29.13
C THR A 350 15.38 -16.60 -29.26
N ILE A 351 14.90 -15.57 -28.57
CA ILE A 351 15.59 -14.29 -28.37
C ILE A 351 16.15 -14.25 -26.96
N THR A 352 17.43 -13.85 -26.81
CA THR A 352 18.14 -13.73 -25.54
C THR A 352 18.87 -12.38 -25.46
N ALA A 353 19.38 -12.01 -24.29
CA ALA A 353 20.14 -10.77 -24.10
C ALA A 353 21.35 -10.63 -25.05
N ASN A 354 21.94 -11.75 -25.49
CA ASN A 354 23.06 -11.77 -26.42
C ASN A 354 22.68 -11.37 -27.85
N HIS A 355 21.41 -11.34 -28.21
CA HIS A 355 20.97 -10.90 -29.53
C HIS A 355 20.78 -9.37 -29.61
N ILE A 356 20.79 -8.68 -28.46
CA ILE A 356 20.53 -7.24 -28.38
C ILE A 356 21.86 -6.47 -28.47
N GLY A 357 21.98 -5.63 -29.50
CA GLY A 357 23.15 -4.77 -29.72
C GLY A 357 24.40 -5.47 -30.24
N ASN A 358 24.26 -6.69 -30.75
CA ASN A 358 25.31 -7.42 -31.48
C ASN A 358 24.98 -7.46 -32.98
N GLY A 359 26.00 -7.50 -33.84
CA GLY A 359 25.83 -7.58 -35.30
C GLY A 359 25.37 -6.28 -35.97
N ARG A 360 24.51 -6.37 -37.00
CA ARG A 360 23.92 -5.20 -37.71
C ARG A 360 22.80 -4.49 -36.93
N ASN A 361 22.46 -4.95 -35.73
CA ASN A 361 21.33 -4.43 -34.96
C ASN A 361 21.75 -3.18 -34.18
N SER A 362 21.15 -2.03 -34.50
CA SER A 362 21.30 -0.83 -33.67
C SER A 362 20.52 -1.01 -32.37
N ALA A 363 21.23 -0.89 -31.24
CA ALA A 363 20.62 -0.82 -29.93
C ALA A 363 20.94 0.52 -29.29
N GLU A 364 19.92 1.15 -28.72
CA GLU A 364 19.96 2.47 -28.11
C GLU A 364 19.82 2.36 -26.60
N GLU A 365 20.47 3.27 -25.90
CA GLU A 365 20.37 3.39 -24.45
C GLU A 365 19.16 4.25 -24.08
N LEU A 366 18.26 3.67 -23.29
CA LEU A 366 17.12 4.32 -22.68
C LEU A 366 17.36 4.40 -21.18
N ASP A 367 17.56 5.62 -20.70
CA ASP A 367 17.76 5.94 -19.29
C ASP A 367 16.41 6.22 -18.62
N MET A 368 16.24 5.68 -17.41
CA MET A 368 15.10 5.95 -16.54
C MET A 368 15.59 6.25 -15.14
N LEU A 369 15.32 7.46 -14.64
CA LEU A 369 15.52 7.80 -13.24
C LEU A 369 14.31 7.35 -12.42
N VAL A 370 14.55 6.51 -11.42
CA VAL A 370 13.48 5.99 -10.56
C VAL A 370 13.69 6.49 -9.14
N SER A 371 12.66 7.05 -8.51
CA SER A 371 12.76 7.38 -7.10
C SER A 371 12.95 6.10 -6.28
N ASP A 372 13.96 6.13 -5.42
CA ASP A 372 14.41 4.96 -4.68
C ASP A 372 14.90 5.36 -3.30
N ASN A 373 14.61 4.52 -2.32
CA ASN A 373 15.03 4.69 -0.95
C ASN A 373 16.39 4.00 -0.67
N SER A 374 16.87 3.17 -1.62
CA SER A 374 18.08 2.36 -1.46
C SER A 374 19.40 3.15 -1.56
N GLY A 375 19.38 4.38 -2.08
CA GLY A 375 20.57 5.23 -2.27
C GLY A 375 20.30 6.72 -2.08
N LYS A 376 21.37 7.51 -1.87
CA LYS A 376 21.30 8.99 -1.75
C LYS A 376 21.70 9.73 -3.03
N GLU A 377 21.91 9.00 -4.11
CA GLU A 377 22.32 9.58 -5.39
C GLU A 377 21.14 10.32 -6.05
N LEU A 378 21.45 11.41 -6.76
CA LEU A 378 20.45 12.31 -7.32
C LEU A 378 20.54 12.45 -8.85
N TYR A 379 21.64 12.03 -9.48
CA TYR A 379 21.78 11.94 -10.94
C TYR A 379 21.26 13.16 -11.74
N GLY A 380 21.60 14.39 -11.35
CA GLY A 380 21.09 15.60 -12.00
C GLY A 380 19.81 16.17 -11.39
N LEU A 381 19.27 15.55 -10.34
CA LEU A 381 18.17 16.05 -9.49
C LEU A 381 18.69 16.60 -8.16
N GLU A 382 19.88 17.22 -8.14
CA GLU A 382 20.50 17.77 -6.92
C GLU A 382 19.59 18.80 -6.24
N ALA A 383 18.76 19.51 -7.02
CA ALA A 383 17.72 20.41 -6.52
C ALA A 383 16.72 19.73 -5.56
N CYS A 384 16.59 18.40 -5.62
CA CYS A 384 15.67 17.62 -4.78
C CYS A 384 16.25 17.22 -3.43
N GLN A 385 17.55 17.36 -3.19
CA GLN A 385 18.24 16.88 -1.97
C GLN A 385 17.59 17.36 -0.66
N HIS A 386 17.08 18.59 -0.66
CA HIS A 386 16.53 19.26 0.52
C HIS A 386 15.05 19.59 0.37
N ALA A 387 14.39 19.12 -0.70
CA ALA A 387 12.96 19.32 -0.90
C ALA A 387 12.11 18.38 -0.02
N GLY A 388 12.69 17.26 0.41
CA GLY A 388 11.94 16.24 1.15
C GLY A 388 10.71 15.74 0.38
N ILE A 389 10.84 15.65 -0.95
CA ILE A 389 9.86 15.02 -1.87
C ILE A 389 10.30 13.58 -2.17
N PHE A 390 11.60 13.37 -2.33
CA PHE A 390 12.22 12.09 -2.66
C PHE A 390 13.37 11.83 -1.69
N LYS A 391 13.59 10.56 -1.34
CA LYS A 391 14.71 10.12 -0.50
C LYS A 391 16.00 9.90 -1.29
N GLY A 392 15.85 9.56 -2.57
CA GLY A 392 16.94 9.37 -3.52
C GLY A 392 16.41 8.89 -4.86
N PHE A 393 17.34 8.69 -5.79
CA PHE A 393 17.06 8.13 -7.10
C PHE A 393 18.04 7.01 -7.41
N ARG A 394 17.62 6.08 -8.26
CA ARG A 394 18.50 5.18 -9.00
C ARG A 394 18.39 5.47 -10.49
N LYS A 395 19.49 5.25 -11.23
CA LYS A 395 19.52 5.33 -12.69
C LYS A 395 19.44 3.92 -13.28
N ASP A 396 18.29 3.59 -13.86
CA ASP A 396 18.07 2.33 -14.56
C ASP A 396 18.36 2.54 -16.06
N VAL A 397 19.46 1.96 -16.54
CA VAL A 397 19.92 2.04 -17.94
C VAL A 397 19.55 0.76 -18.69
N TRP A 398 18.79 0.92 -19.77
CA TRP A 398 18.33 -0.17 -20.63
C TRP A 398 18.89 -0.04 -22.03
N LYS A 399 19.31 -1.16 -22.61
CA LYS A 399 19.72 -1.22 -24.01
C LYS A 399 18.63 -1.90 -24.82
N CYS A 400 17.98 -1.15 -25.69
CA CYS A 400 16.82 -1.59 -26.46
C CYS A 400 17.11 -1.58 -27.96
N GLY A 401 16.58 -2.57 -28.69
CA GLY A 401 16.79 -2.64 -30.14
C GLY A 401 15.80 -3.59 -30.82
N ASN A 402 15.74 -3.49 -32.15
CA ASN A 402 14.98 -4.42 -32.96
C ASN A 402 15.79 -5.71 -33.18
N VAL A 403 15.21 -6.85 -32.82
CA VAL A 403 15.77 -8.19 -33.01
C VAL A 403 14.71 -9.04 -33.71
N CYS A 404 14.97 -9.45 -34.95
CA CYS A 404 14.07 -10.26 -35.77
C CYS A 404 12.67 -9.67 -36.01
N GLY A 405 12.55 -8.34 -35.95
CA GLY A 405 11.28 -7.61 -36.05
C GLY A 405 10.73 -7.16 -34.70
N TYR A 406 11.17 -7.76 -33.58
CA TYR A 406 10.65 -7.47 -32.24
C TYR A 406 11.50 -6.41 -31.52
N ASN A 407 10.85 -5.47 -30.83
CA ASN A 407 11.54 -4.48 -30.01
C ASN A 407 11.71 -4.99 -28.56
N VAL A 408 12.94 -5.34 -28.22
CA VAL A 408 13.32 -5.96 -26.95
C VAL A 408 14.44 -5.17 -26.27
N CYS A 409 14.48 -5.25 -24.94
CA CYS A 409 15.42 -4.52 -24.09
C CYS A 409 16.15 -5.48 -23.16
N LYS A 410 17.41 -5.17 -22.85
CA LYS A 410 18.17 -5.79 -21.77
C LYS A 410 18.63 -4.73 -20.76
N PRO A 411 18.75 -5.08 -19.48
CA PRO A 411 19.34 -4.20 -18.48
C PRO A 411 20.85 -4.07 -18.75
N GLU A 412 21.37 -2.84 -18.80
CA GLU A 412 22.81 -2.58 -18.82
C GLU A 412 23.29 -2.31 -17.39
N ASN A 413 22.61 -1.37 -16.70
CA ASN A 413 22.81 -1.06 -15.29
C ASN A 413 21.45 -0.82 -14.64
N VAL A 414 20.95 -1.81 -13.91
CA VAL A 414 19.67 -1.71 -13.18
C VAL A 414 19.98 -2.23 -11.78
N SER A 415 19.60 -1.50 -10.73
CA SER A 415 19.70 -1.93 -9.32
C SER A 415 21.06 -2.43 -8.79
N GLY A 416 22.14 -1.64 -8.82
CA GLY A 416 23.28 -1.68 -7.86
C GLY A 416 24.09 -2.98 -7.65
N LYS A 417 23.69 -4.09 -8.28
CA LYS A 417 24.43 -5.35 -8.39
C LYS A 417 24.64 -5.58 -9.89
N ALA A 418 25.74 -6.25 -10.25
CA ALA A 418 25.96 -6.71 -11.62
C ALA A 418 24.85 -7.73 -11.96
N ASN A 419 23.71 -7.24 -12.46
CA ASN A 419 22.50 -8.02 -12.63
C ASN A 419 22.73 -9.21 -13.56
N GLY A 420 21.99 -10.29 -13.30
CA GLY A 420 21.98 -11.51 -14.10
C GLY A 420 21.91 -11.20 -15.58
N LYS A 421 23.03 -11.46 -16.28
CA LYS A 421 23.36 -11.04 -17.65
C LYS A 421 22.40 -11.53 -18.76
N ASN A 422 21.32 -12.22 -18.38
CA ASN A 422 20.45 -12.95 -19.29
C ASN A 422 19.00 -12.47 -19.27
N GLN A 423 18.62 -11.49 -18.44
CA GLN A 423 17.25 -10.97 -18.40
C GLN A 423 16.93 -10.10 -19.62
N ILE A 424 15.74 -10.27 -20.18
CA ILE A 424 15.20 -9.46 -21.27
C ILE A 424 13.73 -9.15 -21.03
N ILE A 425 13.29 -8.02 -21.57
CA ILE A 425 11.90 -7.58 -21.58
C ILE A 425 11.52 -7.06 -22.96
N ILE A 426 10.24 -7.02 -23.29
CA ILE A 426 9.74 -6.28 -24.45
C ILE A 426 9.67 -4.78 -24.14
N ILE A 427 9.79 -3.93 -25.16
CA ILE A 427 9.74 -2.46 -24.97
C ILE A 427 8.47 -1.99 -24.23
N ARG A 428 7.35 -2.72 -24.38
CA ARG A 428 6.10 -2.46 -23.65
C ARG A 428 6.27 -2.57 -22.14
N ALA A 429 7.01 -3.58 -21.67
CA ALA A 429 7.27 -3.77 -20.25
C ALA A 429 8.13 -2.62 -19.71
N LEU A 430 9.11 -2.14 -20.50
CA LEU A 430 9.89 -0.96 -20.11
C LEU A 430 9.00 0.29 -19.99
N PHE A 431 8.12 0.52 -20.96
CA PHE A 431 7.17 1.63 -20.90
C PHE A 431 6.21 1.53 -19.71
N LYS A 432 5.66 0.33 -19.46
CA LYS A 432 4.82 0.05 -18.28
C LYS A 432 5.55 0.39 -16.97
N ARG A 433 6.80 -0.05 -16.81
CA ARG A 433 7.64 0.28 -15.64
C ARG A 433 7.85 1.78 -15.49
N TRP A 434 8.19 2.46 -16.59
CA TRP A 434 8.37 3.91 -16.58
C TRP A 434 7.10 4.63 -16.14
N LEU A 435 5.93 4.18 -16.63
CA LEU A 435 4.64 4.75 -16.26
C LEU A 435 4.28 4.52 -14.80
N GLU A 436 4.54 3.33 -14.26
CA GLU A 436 4.36 3.02 -12.83
C GLU A 436 5.15 4.01 -11.96
N TYR A 437 6.45 4.18 -12.23
CA TYR A 437 7.29 5.10 -11.48
C TYR A 437 6.94 6.57 -11.71
N PHE A 438 6.58 6.94 -12.93
CA PHE A 438 6.11 8.30 -13.24
C PHE A 438 4.88 8.66 -12.41
N LEU A 439 3.88 7.77 -12.32
CA LEU A 439 2.65 8.00 -11.55
C LEU A 439 2.92 8.07 -10.04
N GLU A 440 3.82 7.24 -9.52
CA GLU A 440 4.23 7.28 -8.12
C GLU A 440 4.91 8.61 -7.76
N ASP A 441 5.90 9.02 -8.55
CA ASP A 441 6.59 10.30 -8.39
C ASP A 441 5.64 11.50 -8.54
N TYR A 442 4.77 11.46 -9.55
CA TYR A 442 3.75 12.48 -9.78
C TYR A 442 2.86 12.67 -8.56
N ASN A 443 2.41 11.57 -7.94
CA ASN A 443 1.59 11.62 -6.74
C ASN A 443 2.36 12.12 -5.51
N LYS A 444 3.63 11.75 -5.35
CA LYS A 444 4.51 12.30 -4.28
C LYS A 444 4.62 13.82 -4.40
N ILE A 445 4.86 14.33 -5.62
CA ILE A 445 4.93 15.77 -5.87
C ILE A 445 3.59 16.44 -5.59
N LYS A 446 2.49 15.89 -6.13
CA LYS A 446 1.13 16.41 -5.93
C LYS A 446 0.76 16.47 -4.44
N LYS A 447 1.14 15.46 -3.65
CA LYS A 447 0.95 15.44 -2.19
C LYS A 447 1.74 16.55 -1.52
N LYS A 448 3.01 16.76 -1.89
CA LYS A 448 3.84 17.85 -1.34
C LYS A 448 3.28 19.24 -1.67
N LEU A 449 2.75 19.41 -2.89
CA LEU A 449 2.18 20.68 -3.34
C LEU A 449 0.73 20.90 -2.85
N LYS A 450 0.09 19.92 -2.22
CA LYS A 450 -1.34 19.96 -1.83
C LYS A 450 -1.72 21.20 -1.02
N ALA A 451 -0.86 21.66 -0.10
CA ALA A 451 -1.10 22.85 0.72
C ALA A 451 -1.25 24.13 -0.11
N CYS A 452 -0.53 24.22 -1.24
CA CYS A 452 -0.67 25.32 -2.19
C CYS A 452 -1.82 25.10 -3.19
N MET A 453 -2.23 23.85 -3.44
CA MET A 453 -3.28 23.53 -4.40
C MET A 453 -4.70 23.85 -3.90
N LYS A 454 -4.92 24.14 -2.61
CA LYS A 454 -6.22 24.54 -2.09
C LYS A 454 -6.50 26.02 -2.38
N LYS A 455 -7.58 26.33 -3.10
CA LYS A 455 -8.11 27.69 -3.23
C LYS A 455 -9.10 27.95 -2.09
N GLY A 456 -8.77 28.86 -1.16
CA GLY A 456 -9.67 29.29 -0.07
C GLY A 456 -8.97 29.41 1.29
N GLU A 457 -9.40 30.42 2.07
CA GLU A 457 -8.99 30.83 3.43
C GLU A 457 -7.59 30.43 3.93
N GLY A 458 -6.61 31.30 3.65
CA GLY A 458 -5.29 31.27 4.27
C GLY A 458 -4.33 30.27 3.62
N PHE A 459 -3.37 30.78 2.85
CA PHE A 459 -2.29 29.97 2.29
C PHE A 459 -1.42 29.43 3.43
N THR A 460 -1.47 28.12 3.66
CA THR A 460 -0.55 27.46 4.60
C THR A 460 0.82 27.40 3.95
N CYS A 461 1.80 28.08 4.53
CA CYS A 461 3.14 28.19 3.96
C CYS A 461 3.81 26.82 3.84
N ILE A 462 4.26 26.45 2.63
CA ILE A 462 5.08 25.27 2.42
C ILE A 462 6.51 25.60 2.86
N LYS A 463 7.01 24.91 3.89
CA LYS A 463 8.41 25.02 4.30
C LYS A 463 9.34 24.70 3.12
N ASP A 464 10.38 25.51 2.95
CA ASP A 464 11.38 25.35 1.90
C ASP A 464 10.78 25.32 0.46
N TYR A 465 9.72 26.10 0.23
CA TYR A 465 9.00 26.14 -1.05
C TYR A 465 9.93 26.29 -2.27
N ASP A 466 10.88 27.23 -2.22
CA ASP A 466 11.81 27.46 -3.35
C ASP A 466 12.60 26.20 -3.73
N LYS A 467 12.98 25.39 -2.73
CA LYS A 467 13.68 24.12 -2.95
C LYS A 467 12.73 23.08 -3.55
N ASN A 468 11.50 23.02 -3.06
CA ASN A 468 10.46 22.13 -3.60
C ASN A 468 10.15 22.47 -5.05
N HIS A 469 9.93 23.75 -5.35
CA HIS A 469 9.67 24.24 -6.70
C HIS A 469 10.82 23.90 -7.64
N LYS A 470 12.07 24.19 -7.24
CA LYS A 470 13.26 23.86 -8.04
C LYS A 470 13.37 22.36 -8.32
N CYS A 471 13.12 21.52 -7.31
CA CYS A 471 13.09 20.07 -7.48
C CYS A 471 12.03 19.65 -8.52
N VAL A 472 10.82 20.20 -8.43
CA VAL A 472 9.72 19.87 -9.36
C VAL A 472 10.04 20.31 -10.79
N GLU A 473 10.60 21.50 -11.00
CA GLU A 473 11.07 21.96 -12.32
C GLU A 473 12.10 20.99 -12.92
N THR A 474 13.11 20.62 -12.13
CA THR A 474 14.17 19.70 -12.59
C THR A 474 13.60 18.32 -12.90
N TRP A 475 12.71 17.79 -12.05
CA TRP A 475 12.02 16.52 -12.29
C TRP A 475 11.19 16.56 -13.58
N ILE A 476 10.42 17.64 -13.80
CA ILE A 476 9.63 17.84 -15.02
C ILE A 476 10.53 17.81 -16.26
N SER A 477 11.62 18.58 -16.26
CA SER A 477 12.56 18.64 -17.38
C SER A 477 13.17 17.27 -17.71
N THR A 478 13.57 16.55 -16.67
CA THR A 478 14.08 15.18 -16.76
C THR A 478 13.04 14.24 -17.37
N LYS A 479 11.81 14.22 -16.85
CA LYS A 479 10.76 13.34 -17.34
C LYS A 479 10.29 13.67 -18.76
N ARG A 480 10.28 14.94 -19.15
CA ARG A 480 10.07 15.33 -20.57
C ARG A 480 11.14 14.75 -21.48
N THR A 481 12.40 14.76 -21.03
CA THR A 481 13.53 14.25 -21.82
C THR A 481 13.49 12.73 -21.94
N GLU A 482 13.26 12.02 -20.84
CA GLU A 482 13.06 10.55 -20.83
C GLU A 482 11.89 10.16 -21.74
N TRP A 483 10.74 10.80 -21.56
CA TRP A 483 9.54 10.50 -22.34
C TRP A 483 9.74 10.72 -23.83
N LYS A 484 10.41 11.82 -24.20
CA LYS A 484 10.76 12.09 -25.60
C LYS A 484 11.62 10.96 -26.19
N LYS A 485 12.67 10.52 -25.48
CA LYS A 485 13.54 9.42 -25.95
C LYS A 485 12.77 8.11 -26.14
N ILE A 486 11.89 7.78 -25.19
CA ILE A 486 11.04 6.57 -25.28
C ILE A 486 10.12 6.65 -26.50
N LYS A 487 9.48 7.80 -26.73
CA LYS A 487 8.62 8.04 -27.90
C LYS A 487 9.39 7.92 -29.21
N ASP A 488 10.53 8.60 -29.31
CA ASP A 488 11.37 8.60 -30.50
C ASP A 488 11.82 7.16 -30.83
N HIS A 489 12.35 6.43 -29.83
CA HIS A 489 12.75 5.03 -29.98
C HIS A 489 11.60 4.14 -30.46
N TYR A 490 10.43 4.26 -29.85
CA TYR A 490 9.25 3.49 -30.25
C TYR A 490 8.88 3.76 -31.71
N LEU A 491 8.84 5.02 -32.12
CA LEU A 491 8.46 5.43 -33.47
C LEU A 491 9.49 5.03 -34.53
N GLU A 492 10.78 5.02 -34.19
CA GLU A 492 11.87 4.62 -35.09
C GLU A 492 11.98 3.10 -35.26
N LYS A 493 11.77 2.33 -34.18
CA LYS A 493 11.97 0.87 -34.18
C LYS A 493 10.72 0.05 -34.46
N LYS A 494 9.57 0.70 -34.68
CA LYS A 494 8.30 0.01 -35.01
C LYS A 494 8.36 -0.73 -36.35
N HIS A 495 7.47 -1.71 -36.48
CA HIS A 495 7.20 -2.37 -37.75
C HIS A 495 6.49 -1.41 -38.72
N GLU A 496 6.73 -1.54 -40.02
CA GLU A 496 6.16 -0.64 -41.06
C GLU A 496 4.63 -0.63 -41.09
N LYS A 497 4.01 -1.75 -40.69
CA LYS A 497 2.56 -1.93 -40.57
C LYS A 497 1.97 -1.64 -39.18
N GLY A 498 2.80 -1.31 -38.19
CA GLY A 498 2.36 -1.06 -36.82
C GLY A 498 1.66 0.29 -36.65
N ASP A 499 0.86 0.41 -35.58
CA ASP A 499 0.21 1.68 -35.25
C ASP A 499 1.26 2.79 -35.09
N ARG A 500 0.97 3.94 -35.68
CA ARG A 500 1.84 5.12 -35.66
C ARG A 500 1.38 6.15 -34.65
N ASP A 501 0.21 5.97 -34.07
CA ASP A 501 -0.34 6.90 -33.09
C ASP A 501 0.20 6.60 -31.69
N MET A 502 1.04 7.52 -31.18
CA MET A 502 1.52 7.44 -29.80
C MET A 502 0.38 7.67 -28.79
N LYS A 503 -0.66 8.41 -29.18
CA LYS A 503 -1.79 8.73 -28.32
C LYS A 503 -2.61 7.48 -28.00
N SER A 504 -2.92 6.66 -29.01
CA SER A 504 -3.60 5.36 -28.83
C SER A 504 -2.76 4.42 -27.96
N LEU A 505 -1.46 4.35 -28.19
CA LEU A 505 -0.53 3.54 -27.39
C LEU A 505 -0.61 3.92 -25.91
N VAL A 506 -0.35 5.19 -25.59
CA VAL A 506 -0.36 5.70 -24.21
C VAL A 506 -1.70 5.48 -23.54
N ARG A 507 -2.80 5.73 -24.27
CA ARG A 507 -4.16 5.49 -23.78
C ARG A 507 -4.36 4.02 -23.40
N ASN A 508 -4.03 3.08 -24.28
CA ASN A 508 -4.19 1.64 -24.03
C ASN A 508 -3.43 1.20 -22.77
N PHE A 509 -2.22 1.73 -22.55
CA PHE A 509 -1.49 1.46 -21.32
C PHE A 509 -2.19 2.06 -20.09
N LEU A 510 -2.72 3.28 -20.17
CA LEU A 510 -3.40 3.90 -19.04
C LEU A 510 -4.74 3.23 -18.71
N GLU A 511 -5.41 2.62 -19.68
CA GLU A 511 -6.59 1.76 -19.45
C GLU A 511 -6.25 0.55 -18.57
N GLU A 512 -5.08 -0.10 -18.77
CA GLU A 512 -4.58 -1.17 -17.88
C GLU A 512 -4.26 -0.68 -16.45
N PHE A 513 -4.24 0.63 -16.23
CA PHE A 513 -3.96 1.27 -14.95
C PHE A 513 -5.22 1.89 -14.33
N GLU A 514 -6.37 1.86 -15.01
CA GLU A 514 -7.56 2.59 -14.59
C GLU A 514 -8.02 2.23 -13.18
N ASP A 515 -7.92 0.94 -12.83
CA ASP A 515 -8.29 0.46 -11.51
C ASP A 515 -7.25 0.70 -10.41
N ARG A 516 -6.03 1.08 -10.78
CA ARG A 516 -4.91 1.21 -9.85
C ARG A 516 -5.01 2.50 -9.03
N PRO A 517 -4.69 2.44 -7.73
CA PRO A 517 -4.83 3.60 -6.84
C PRO A 517 -3.92 4.76 -7.25
N GLU A 518 -2.72 4.49 -7.77
CA GLU A 518 -1.76 5.51 -8.21
C GLU A 518 -2.32 6.31 -9.39
N PHE A 519 -2.92 5.64 -10.36
CA PHE A 519 -3.54 6.31 -11.50
C PHE A 519 -4.78 7.10 -11.07
N LYS A 520 -5.68 6.48 -10.28
CA LYS A 520 -6.86 7.15 -9.71
C LYS A 520 -6.48 8.41 -8.95
N LYS A 521 -5.45 8.35 -8.08
CA LYS A 521 -4.92 9.51 -7.32
C LYS A 521 -4.34 10.58 -8.26
N ALA A 522 -3.64 10.17 -9.32
CA ALA A 522 -3.00 11.10 -10.23
C ALA A 522 -4.02 11.94 -11.02
N ILE A 523 -5.07 11.31 -11.56
CA ILE A 523 -6.08 11.99 -12.39
C ILE A 523 -7.14 12.78 -11.61
N LYS A 524 -7.19 12.66 -10.27
CA LYS A 524 -8.09 13.48 -9.45
C LYS A 524 -7.95 14.98 -9.80
N PRO A 525 -9.07 15.70 -9.97
CA PRO A 525 -10.44 15.34 -9.58
C PRO A 525 -11.25 14.55 -10.62
N CYS A 526 -10.67 14.21 -11.76
CA CYS A 526 -11.40 13.53 -12.83
C CYS A 526 -11.76 12.09 -12.45
N LYS A 527 -13.04 11.73 -12.68
CA LYS A 527 -13.56 10.37 -12.44
C LYS A 527 -13.40 9.51 -13.69
N GLY A 528 -12.21 8.96 -13.90
CA GLY A 528 -11.87 8.04 -14.99
C GLY A 528 -11.08 8.68 -16.15
N LEU A 529 -10.47 7.82 -16.96
CA LEU A 529 -9.53 8.22 -18.02
C LEU A 529 -10.19 9.12 -19.07
N THR A 530 -11.39 8.78 -19.54
CA THR A 530 -12.10 9.55 -20.58
C THR A 530 -12.40 10.99 -20.20
N LYS A 531 -12.76 11.23 -18.93
CA LYS A 531 -12.97 12.58 -18.42
C LYS A 531 -11.66 13.35 -18.32
N PHE A 532 -10.59 12.67 -17.93
CA PHE A 532 -9.26 13.26 -17.89
C PHE A 532 -8.75 13.63 -19.29
N GLU A 533 -9.00 12.81 -20.31
CA GLU A 533 -8.68 13.15 -21.70
C GLU A 533 -9.46 14.37 -22.20
N SER A 534 -10.77 14.46 -21.90
CA SER A 534 -11.58 15.65 -22.16
C SER A 534 -10.95 16.88 -21.51
N PHE A 535 -10.52 16.72 -20.26
CA PHE A 535 -9.88 17.78 -19.47
C PHE A 535 -8.50 18.19 -20.01
N CYS A 536 -7.83 17.28 -20.72
CA CYS A 536 -6.60 17.54 -21.46
C CYS A 536 -6.84 18.10 -22.87
N GLY A 537 -8.09 18.19 -23.34
CA GLY A 537 -8.42 18.60 -24.70
C GLY A 537 -8.03 17.55 -25.75
N LEU A 538 -7.98 16.26 -25.36
CA LEU A 538 -7.54 15.16 -26.22
C LEU A 538 -8.69 14.42 -26.91
N ASN A 539 -9.96 14.81 -26.70
CA ASN A 539 -11.14 14.08 -27.19
C ASN A 539 -11.67 14.51 -28.57
N GLY A 540 -10.88 15.23 -29.37
CA GLY A 540 -11.24 15.56 -30.76
C GLY A 540 -10.78 14.50 -31.76
N ASP A 541 -11.68 14.05 -32.64
CA ASP A 541 -11.41 13.22 -33.83
C ASP A 541 -10.71 14.00 -34.98
N GLU A 542 -10.48 15.30 -34.81
CA GLU A 542 -9.72 16.04 -35.81
C GLU A 542 -8.24 15.65 -35.73
N SER A 543 -7.83 14.81 -36.67
CA SER A 543 -6.57 15.00 -37.37
C SER A 543 -6.58 16.37 -38.09
N SER A 544 -6.76 17.50 -37.39
CA SER A 544 -6.63 18.80 -38.03
C SER A 544 -5.15 19.11 -38.16
N GLU A 545 -4.77 19.24 -39.42
CA GLU A 545 -3.54 19.78 -39.95
C GLU A 545 -3.23 21.16 -39.34
N LYS A 546 -2.83 21.23 -38.07
CA LYS A 546 -2.05 22.35 -37.57
C LYS A 546 -0.63 22.09 -38.01
N LYS A 547 -0.23 22.69 -39.14
CA LYS A 547 1.18 22.96 -39.47
C LYS A 547 1.87 23.48 -38.21
N GLY A 548 2.59 22.60 -37.50
CA GLY A 548 3.39 22.91 -36.30
C GLY A 548 2.90 22.36 -34.94
N GLY A 549 1.78 21.66 -34.82
CA GLY A 549 1.30 21.12 -33.54
C GLY A 549 1.87 19.73 -33.22
N LYS A 550 2.70 19.59 -32.18
CA LYS A 550 3.25 18.29 -31.73
C LYS A 550 2.14 17.33 -31.31
N ASN A 551 2.29 16.04 -31.64
CA ASN A 551 1.49 14.92 -31.13
C ASN A 551 1.56 14.85 -29.59
N SER A 552 0.75 15.65 -28.89
CA SER A 552 0.69 15.69 -27.43
C SER A 552 -0.15 14.53 -26.92
N ASP A 553 0.36 13.81 -25.93
CA ASP A 553 -0.32 12.70 -25.28
C ASP A 553 -0.74 13.04 -23.83
N ILE A 554 -1.33 12.05 -23.14
CA ILE A 554 -1.81 12.21 -21.76
C ILE A 554 -0.66 12.49 -20.78
N ILE A 555 0.51 11.91 -21.00
CA ILE A 555 1.70 12.16 -20.15
C ILE A 555 2.17 13.60 -20.32
N ASP A 556 2.22 14.10 -21.57
CA ASP A 556 2.54 15.50 -21.84
C ASP A 556 1.55 16.45 -21.12
N CYS A 557 0.26 16.09 -21.12
CA CYS A 557 -0.78 16.83 -20.39
C CYS A 557 -0.55 16.81 -18.87
N MET A 558 -0.26 15.64 -18.28
CA MET A 558 0.01 15.50 -16.85
C MET A 558 1.21 16.36 -16.42
N ILE A 559 2.31 16.28 -17.18
CA ILE A 559 3.51 17.09 -16.93
C ILE A 559 3.19 18.58 -17.02
N LYS A 560 2.48 19.01 -18.09
CA LYS A 560 2.11 20.41 -18.28
C LYS A 560 1.24 20.94 -17.13
N LYS A 561 0.25 20.16 -16.68
CA LYS A 561 -0.58 20.55 -15.54
C LYS A 561 0.20 20.63 -14.23
N LEU A 562 1.19 19.77 -14.03
CA LEU A 562 2.06 19.85 -12.86
C LEU A 562 2.92 21.12 -12.90
N GLU A 563 3.45 21.46 -14.07
CA GLU A 563 4.20 22.69 -14.33
C GLU A 563 3.35 23.94 -14.05
N GLU A 564 2.15 24.02 -14.65
CA GLU A 564 1.21 25.13 -14.43
C GLU A 564 0.88 25.32 -12.93
N LYS A 565 0.73 24.22 -12.18
CA LYS A 565 0.48 24.27 -10.74
C LYS A 565 1.70 24.71 -9.94
N ALA A 566 2.89 24.22 -10.29
CA ALA A 566 4.14 24.63 -9.65
C ALA A 566 4.38 26.15 -9.84
N THR A 567 4.16 26.67 -11.06
CA THR A 567 4.28 28.11 -11.35
C THR A 567 3.25 28.93 -10.57
N SER A 568 1.98 28.53 -10.58
CA SER A 568 0.92 29.22 -9.81
C SER A 568 1.25 29.28 -8.32
N CYS A 569 1.86 28.23 -7.77
CA CYS A 569 2.31 28.21 -6.39
C CYS A 569 3.46 29.20 -6.14
N GLN A 570 4.38 29.35 -7.09
CA GLN A 570 5.51 30.25 -6.95
C GLN A 570 5.08 31.72 -6.92
N GLU A 571 4.11 32.08 -7.76
CA GLU A 571 3.53 33.42 -7.79
C GLU A 571 2.89 33.79 -6.44
N GLN A 572 2.24 32.82 -5.78
CA GLN A 572 1.62 33.02 -4.47
C GLN A 572 2.65 33.19 -3.34
N HIS A 573 3.80 32.51 -3.43
CA HIS A 573 4.87 32.60 -2.43
C HIS A 573 5.79 33.82 -2.58
N SER A 574 5.85 34.43 -3.77
CA SER A 574 6.73 35.57 -4.05
C SER A 574 6.28 36.91 -3.40
N GLY A 575 5.17 36.91 -2.66
CA GLY A 575 4.55 38.11 -2.08
C GLY A 575 4.40 38.17 -0.55
N SER A 576 4.80 37.16 0.23
CA SER A 576 4.64 37.17 1.70
C SER A 576 5.97 37.23 2.46
N GLU A 577 6.16 38.28 3.26
CA GLU A 577 7.26 38.33 4.24
C GLU A 577 7.05 37.27 5.34
N GLN A 578 8.08 36.43 5.55
CA GLN A 578 8.36 35.56 6.71
C GLN A 578 7.22 34.70 7.29
N CYS A 579 7.22 33.42 6.88
CA CYS A 579 6.48 32.35 7.57
C CYS A 579 7.08 32.06 8.95
N THR A 580 6.34 32.33 10.03
CA THR A 580 6.80 32.12 11.42
C THR A 580 6.07 31.02 12.18
N THR A 581 5.10 30.33 11.57
CA THR A 581 4.35 29.22 12.21
C THR A 581 4.41 27.95 11.37
N PRO A 582 4.93 26.82 11.92
CA PRO A 582 4.94 25.55 11.23
C PRO A 582 3.54 24.90 11.27
N PRO A 583 3.04 24.31 10.17
CA PRO A 583 1.92 23.37 10.28
C PRO A 583 2.40 22.15 11.09
N SER A 584 1.57 21.76 12.07
CA SER A 584 1.79 20.55 12.86
C SER A 584 1.69 19.32 11.95
N ASN A 585 2.66 18.41 12.10
CA ASN A 585 2.72 17.06 11.51
C ASN A 585 2.39 16.91 10.01
N LEU A 586 3.43 16.97 9.18
CA LEU A 586 3.50 16.23 7.91
C LEU A 586 4.63 15.18 7.93
N GLU A 587 5.11 14.80 9.12
CA GLU A 587 6.13 13.77 9.24
C GLU A 587 5.50 12.36 9.23
N ASP A 588 5.92 11.60 8.23
CA ASP A 588 5.83 10.14 8.05
C ASP A 588 4.60 9.50 7.36
N ASP A 589 3.81 10.27 6.59
CA ASP A 589 2.73 9.70 5.75
C ASP A 589 3.21 9.06 4.41
N GLU A 590 4.45 8.59 4.31
CA GLU A 590 4.90 7.85 3.12
C GLU A 590 4.28 6.43 3.07
N GLU A 591 3.89 5.88 4.21
CA GLU A 591 3.19 4.59 4.28
C GLU A 591 1.88 4.62 3.50
N ASP A 592 1.17 5.75 3.51
CA ASP A 592 -0.13 5.97 2.86
C ASP A 592 -0.08 5.91 1.30
N LEU A 593 1.12 6.01 0.71
CA LEU A 593 1.35 5.79 -0.73
C LEU A 593 1.72 4.34 -1.06
N LEU A 594 2.18 3.56 -0.07
CA LEU A 594 2.47 2.13 -0.18
C LEU A 594 1.32 1.25 0.33
N LEU A 595 0.27 1.83 0.93
CA LEU A 595 -0.96 1.13 1.32
C LEU A 595 -1.67 0.58 0.08
N ASP A 596 -1.56 -0.72 -0.11
CA ASP A 596 -2.55 -1.50 -0.86
C ASP A 596 -3.76 -1.72 0.08
N GLU A 597 -4.98 -1.44 -0.40
CA GLU A 597 -6.26 -1.54 0.33
C GLU A 597 -6.60 -2.96 0.87
N GLU A 598 -5.70 -3.93 0.72
CA GLU A 598 -5.93 -5.35 1.04
C GLU A 598 -5.36 -5.81 2.39
N GLU A 599 -4.60 -4.98 3.11
CA GLU A 599 -4.32 -5.27 4.52
C GLU A 599 -5.52 -4.82 5.35
N ASN A 600 -6.16 -5.77 6.06
CA ASN A 600 -7.32 -5.51 6.90
C ASN A 600 -7.07 -4.28 7.78
N THR A 601 -7.71 -3.16 7.44
CA THR A 601 -7.89 -2.08 8.40
C THR A 601 -8.70 -2.67 9.53
N VAL A 602 -8.19 -2.58 10.77
CA VAL A 602 -8.97 -2.96 11.95
C VAL A 602 -10.11 -1.95 12.04
N GLU A 603 -11.23 -2.26 11.39
CA GLU A 603 -12.44 -1.46 11.53
C GLU A 603 -12.85 -1.50 13.00
N ALA A 604 -13.07 -0.33 13.58
CA ALA A 604 -13.66 -0.25 14.90
C ALA A 604 -14.96 -1.08 14.88
N PRO A 605 -15.19 -1.95 15.86
CA PRO A 605 -16.44 -2.69 15.94
C PRO A 605 -17.63 -1.74 15.84
N LYS A 606 -18.64 -2.08 15.04
CA LYS A 606 -19.77 -1.19 14.72
C LYS A 606 -20.61 -0.74 15.93
N PHE A 607 -20.36 -1.29 17.12
CA PHE A 607 -20.98 -0.86 18.38
C PHE A 607 -20.24 0.33 19.03
N CYS A 608 -18.99 0.59 18.65
CA CYS A 608 -18.28 1.80 19.04
C CYS A 608 -18.84 2.99 18.24
N PRO A 609 -19.14 4.14 18.87
CA PRO A 609 -19.56 5.34 18.14
C PRO A 609 -18.52 5.68 17.07
N GLU A 610 -18.96 5.82 15.82
CA GLU A 610 -18.08 6.20 14.72
C GLU A 610 -17.63 7.66 14.96
N PRO A 611 -16.32 7.97 15.01
CA PRO A 611 -15.88 9.36 15.10
C PRO A 611 -16.39 10.11 13.86
N GLU A 612 -16.97 11.30 14.07
CA GLU A 612 -17.40 12.18 12.98
C GLU A 612 -16.20 12.44 12.05
N LYS A 613 -16.23 11.83 10.86
CA LYS A 613 -15.28 12.16 9.80
C LYS A 613 -15.67 13.53 9.24
N GLU A 614 -14.81 14.52 9.38
CA GLU A 614 -14.95 15.78 8.67
C GLU A 614 -14.90 15.51 7.16
N ASP A 615 -16.04 15.66 6.48
CA ASP A 615 -16.12 15.64 5.03
C ASP A 615 -15.35 16.83 4.45
N VAL A 616 -14.09 16.60 4.08
CA VAL A 616 -13.31 17.55 3.29
C VAL A 616 -13.94 17.63 1.90
N LYS A 617 -14.74 18.67 1.63
CA LYS A 617 -15.20 19.02 0.28
C LYS A 617 -13.98 19.33 -0.61
N GLU A 618 -13.61 18.41 -1.51
CA GLU A 618 -12.65 18.68 -2.59
C GLU A 618 -13.32 19.55 -3.67
N GLU A 619 -13.18 20.87 -3.57
CA GLU A 619 -13.58 21.82 -4.62
C GLU A 619 -12.50 21.93 -5.70
N ASP A 620 -12.51 21.01 -6.65
CA ASP A 620 -11.88 21.22 -7.95
C ASP A 620 -12.71 20.39 -8.97
N GLU A 621 -13.57 21.02 -9.76
CA GLU A 621 -14.36 20.31 -10.77
C GLU A 621 -13.49 20.03 -12.02
N CYS A 622 -13.50 18.78 -12.52
CA CYS A 622 -12.86 18.40 -13.79
C CYS A 622 -13.63 19.03 -14.97
N LYS A 623 -13.41 20.33 -15.26
CA LYS A 623 -14.06 21.07 -16.34
C LYS A 623 -13.22 21.07 -17.62
N ALA A 624 -13.80 20.62 -18.73
CA ALA A 624 -13.15 20.65 -20.05
C ALA A 624 -12.71 22.07 -20.42
N THR A 625 -11.50 22.20 -20.99
CA THR A 625 -10.97 23.50 -21.43
C THR A 625 -11.79 24.03 -22.61
N GLY A 626 -12.58 25.07 -22.38
CA GLY A 626 -13.29 25.79 -23.43
C GLY A 626 -12.34 26.56 -24.34
N THR A 627 -12.66 26.62 -25.63
CA THR A 627 -11.97 27.41 -26.66
C THR A 627 -12.01 28.90 -26.30
N PRO A 628 -10.91 29.68 -26.44
CA PRO A 628 -10.97 31.12 -26.19
C PRO A 628 -11.75 31.81 -27.31
N SER A 629 -12.89 32.42 -26.96
CA SER A 629 -13.57 33.36 -27.85
C SER A 629 -12.72 34.62 -27.98
N LYS A 630 -12.50 35.08 -29.21
CA LYS A 630 -11.79 36.33 -29.51
C LYS A 630 -12.66 37.50 -29.05
N ASP A 631 -12.15 38.31 -28.12
CA ASP A 631 -12.67 39.64 -27.85
C ASP A 631 -12.39 40.56 -29.04
N GLU A 632 -13.45 40.98 -29.73
CA GLU A 632 -13.43 42.07 -30.69
C GLU A 632 -13.71 43.38 -29.94
N LYS A 633 -12.73 44.29 -29.96
CA LYS A 633 -12.85 45.64 -29.41
C LYS A 633 -13.89 46.46 -30.17
N THR A 634 -14.83 47.06 -29.46
CA THR A 634 -15.49 48.30 -29.86
C THR A 634 -15.52 49.30 -28.70
N LYS A 635 -15.31 50.58 -29.04
CA LYS A 635 -14.88 51.69 -28.19
C LYS A 635 -15.97 52.78 -28.14
N GLY A 636 -16.32 53.24 -26.93
CA GLY A 636 -16.83 54.59 -26.57
C GLY A 636 -18.29 54.94 -26.92
N GLU A 637 -19.10 55.39 -25.95
CA GLU A 637 -19.28 56.79 -25.48
C GLU A 637 -20.35 56.90 -24.36
N GLU A 638 -20.37 58.05 -23.67
CA GLU A 638 -20.98 58.38 -22.36
C GLU A 638 -22.52 58.55 -22.32
N GLY A 639 -23.09 58.45 -21.10
CA GLY A 639 -24.36 59.11 -20.72
C GLY A 639 -25.22 58.37 -19.66
N ALA A 640 -25.22 58.81 -18.40
CA ALA A 640 -26.21 58.47 -17.36
C ALA A 640 -27.53 59.26 -17.55
N PRO A 641 -28.67 59.04 -16.82
CA PRO A 641 -28.92 58.23 -15.62
C PRO A 641 -30.25 57.40 -15.60
N ALA A 642 -30.51 56.67 -14.50
CA ALA A 642 -31.74 55.91 -14.17
C ALA A 642 -32.84 56.80 -13.53
N PRO A 643 -34.01 56.29 -13.03
CA PRO A 643 -34.92 55.17 -13.37
C PRO A 643 -36.39 55.69 -13.60
N PRO A 644 -37.46 54.86 -13.74
CA PRO A 644 -38.22 54.43 -12.54
C PRO A 644 -38.87 53.03 -12.63
N GLU A 645 -39.18 52.49 -11.46
CA GLU A 645 -39.96 51.28 -11.15
C GLU A 645 -41.45 51.65 -10.85
N PRO A 646 -42.33 50.73 -10.44
CA PRO A 646 -43.16 49.74 -11.15
C PRO A 646 -44.67 50.16 -11.21
N PRO A 647 -45.62 49.28 -11.60
CA PRO A 647 -46.45 48.70 -10.53
C PRO A 647 -46.97 47.25 -10.76
N ALA A 648 -47.47 46.70 -9.66
CA ALA A 648 -47.99 45.35 -9.41
C ALA A 648 -49.43 45.09 -9.92
N ALA A 649 -49.78 43.80 -10.08
CA ALA A 649 -50.94 43.09 -9.48
C ALA A 649 -51.50 41.95 -10.39
N GLU A 650 -51.39 40.70 -9.89
CA GLU A 650 -52.40 39.61 -9.70
C GLU A 650 -53.69 39.49 -10.57
N PRO A 651 -54.45 38.35 -10.54
CA PRO A 651 -54.19 36.98 -10.04
C PRO A 651 -54.66 35.83 -11.00
N GLU A 652 -54.55 34.60 -10.49
CA GLU A 652 -54.88 33.28 -11.04
C GLU A 652 -56.23 33.08 -11.76
N ARG A 653 -56.27 32.07 -12.63
CA ARG A 653 -57.43 31.17 -12.76
C ARG A 653 -57.00 29.75 -13.11
N THR A 654 -57.40 28.82 -12.26
CA THR A 654 -57.35 27.36 -12.38
C THR A 654 -58.39 26.84 -13.38
N GLU A 655 -58.08 25.77 -14.11
CA GLU A 655 -59.09 24.79 -14.55
C GLU A 655 -58.46 23.40 -14.80
N GLU A 656 -59.28 22.40 -14.51
CA GLU A 656 -58.95 21.00 -14.19
C GLU A 656 -58.59 20.08 -15.38
N ALA A 657 -58.10 18.91 -14.97
CA ALA A 657 -57.55 17.81 -15.75
C ALA A 657 -58.53 16.99 -16.61
N LYS A 658 -57.97 16.32 -17.62
CA LYS A 658 -58.44 15.04 -18.18
C LYS A 658 -57.23 14.15 -18.57
N PRO A 659 -57.41 12.83 -18.67
CA PRO A 659 -56.51 11.82 -18.12
C PRO A 659 -55.51 11.26 -19.15
N PRO A 660 -54.36 10.70 -18.72
CA PRO A 660 -53.53 9.89 -19.59
C PRO A 660 -54.02 8.44 -19.66
N GLU A 661 -54.03 7.99 -20.91
CA GLU A 661 -54.35 6.67 -21.45
C GLU A 661 -53.38 5.59 -20.96
N SER A 662 -53.90 4.37 -20.81
CA SER A 662 -53.24 3.17 -20.31
C SER A 662 -52.08 2.68 -21.18
N VAL A 663 -50.91 2.48 -20.59
CA VAL A 663 -49.82 1.69 -21.16
C VAL A 663 -49.68 0.39 -20.36
N GLU A 664 -49.78 -0.75 -21.05
CA GLU A 664 -49.65 -2.09 -20.49
C GLU A 664 -48.27 -2.32 -19.84
N PRO A 665 -48.19 -3.07 -18.72
CA PRO A 665 -46.93 -3.41 -18.07
C PRO A 665 -46.20 -4.55 -18.79
N ALA A 666 -44.88 -4.41 -18.90
CA ALA A 666 -43.96 -5.42 -19.41
C ALA A 666 -43.98 -6.71 -18.54
N PRO A 667 -43.77 -7.90 -19.14
CA PRO A 667 -43.83 -9.18 -18.43
C PRO A 667 -42.64 -9.33 -17.46
N GLY A 668 -42.93 -9.80 -16.25
CA GLY A 668 -41.95 -10.03 -15.19
C GLY A 668 -40.99 -11.19 -15.48
N PRO A 669 -39.86 -11.26 -14.74
CA PRO A 669 -38.85 -12.29 -14.92
C PRO A 669 -39.36 -13.69 -14.50
N PRO A 670 -38.85 -14.77 -15.11
CA PRO A 670 -39.30 -16.14 -14.84
C PRO A 670 -38.92 -16.61 -13.42
N PRO A 671 -39.70 -17.54 -12.83
CA PRO A 671 -39.46 -18.05 -11.48
C PRO A 671 -38.17 -18.88 -11.42
N SER A 672 -37.46 -18.77 -10.29
CA SER A 672 -36.24 -19.50 -9.99
C SER A 672 -36.47 -21.02 -9.94
N PRO A 673 -35.51 -21.86 -10.36
CA PRO A 673 -35.64 -23.30 -10.32
C PRO A 673 -35.69 -23.83 -8.87
N PRO A 674 -36.42 -24.94 -8.61
CA PRO A 674 -36.51 -25.52 -7.28
C PRO A 674 -35.15 -26.08 -6.82
N PRO A 675 -34.89 -26.11 -5.50
CA PRO A 675 -33.63 -26.60 -4.94
C PRO A 675 -33.43 -28.10 -5.22
N PRO A 676 -32.17 -28.55 -5.34
CA PRO A 676 -31.86 -29.95 -5.61
C PRO A 676 -32.31 -30.86 -4.44
N LEU A 677 -32.94 -31.98 -4.79
CA LEU A 677 -33.34 -33.02 -3.85
C LEU A 677 -32.10 -33.63 -3.15
N PRO A 678 -32.17 -33.95 -1.84
CA PRO A 678 -31.07 -34.60 -1.14
C PRO A 678 -30.81 -36.01 -1.68
N PRO A 679 -29.54 -36.48 -1.69
CA PRO A 679 -29.20 -37.79 -2.21
C PRO A 679 -29.80 -38.92 -1.36
N LEU A 680 -30.43 -39.88 -2.03
CA LEU A 680 -30.91 -41.13 -1.42
C LEU A 680 -29.76 -41.85 -0.70
N LYS A 681 -29.96 -42.13 0.58
CA LYS A 681 -29.17 -43.13 1.31
C LYS A 681 -29.48 -44.51 0.74
N THR A 682 -28.55 -45.07 0.00
CA THR A 682 -28.52 -46.52 -0.26
C THR A 682 -27.59 -47.16 0.76
N ALA A 683 -28.18 -48.06 1.54
CA ALA A 683 -27.50 -48.95 2.46
C ALA A 683 -26.68 -49.99 1.68
N LEU A 684 -25.43 -50.18 2.12
CA LEU A 684 -24.78 -51.48 2.40
C LEU A 684 -23.38 -51.24 2.96
#